data_AF-A0AAJ1R0A8-F1
#
_entry.id   AF-A0AAJ1R0A8-F1
#
_cell.length_a   1.000
_cell.length_b   1.000
_cell.length_c   1.000
_cell.angle_alpha   90.00
_cell.angle_beta   90.00
_cell.angle_gamma   90.00
#
_symmetry.space_group_name_H-M   'P 1'
#
loop_
_entity.id
_entity.type
_entity.pdbx_description
1 polymer ?
#
loop_
_entity_poly.entity_id
_entity_poly.type
_entity_poly.pdbx_seq_one_letter_code
_entity_poly.pdbx_strand_id
1 'polypeptide(L)'
;MKKYFLSLAVLSLFYSKTEACAWSDPDYEYFNLFTQSIIKDKSYLPFLHSYSTRFYTDFKQSQIPNENVDAWKKFFNNQLTFAETDYLVNKMNISDLNALKNGSTNNQLLTKLGSGFYSKYKEAIDYLIEAKYLEPYMKINYVESPDSFYYRESEGSQNATNLDYNKTITALTSLYNAAKNPEIKQRYGYQLVRFNHYTRNYEAAIEAFKNYVEPIKLRGATYFMALDQLAGAQRGLDLKSDANWNFFQVFMNGKSRKESAFVSMKLSDTASFNNIMKRAGTNEEKNMAYFLLGYEDFNNPIPIMEKMFEIDPDSEILKVMAVRSINELERNYLPIYYYTNNNEKTAVKVSANTTTDQPKTEAAEAPKEEKISFWQKIVRFFKKLFGVKDKTSTEMKADQSDDELLDNPNRIPVFNKNNYYYDDQTKDFLDDLEKFTSKTKEKSKDEYWQIADAYLKFLKKDYKASTEILSHIQTSNPEYQEQIKRMKVLNDIVSQPKIDAAYEDHLMKDYAEYFVDKPEPKKDSTETEYDYYGEVPSTKDFLKDVLANRYFLQGEDGKSFLMSNTLSDLQYNPNSSLVKSVEDFYRKPNKTKFEEQIIAKNIDDVGNIDAFFAVIYGDRAMRQADFEKAKSYYAKAQNFTGIPRINYDWDGNSQKKTPHQYGTAEYNGFRSISDLVFGHNVWESYQSAPEESMVKEDFSQFSFIKPMMNKLELADALIQLKKIGSGEDEKSTKANQLIGNLLYNTSSLGYYRQLFVMDVDNTNGGKYNFWNTDSETPYQYYYKNFTNTTFIEPDNFDLAINYYKKALNTSTDKEQKARILFQMASAEQGKYYQYETKNPSNVDYSDPKWSEKTDAFQKQLDQIKNQKYRTYFAMLKTQYADTETAKNLMGSCSYFGYFMK
;
A
#
# COMPACT_ATOMS: atom_id res chain seq x y z
N MET A 1 -4.93 16.23 48.35
CA MET A 1 -5.81 15.72 47.28
C MET A 1 -5.57 16.30 45.88
N LYS A 2 -4.57 17.18 45.65
CA LYS A 2 -4.22 17.69 44.30
C LYS A 2 -3.05 16.98 43.60
N LYS A 3 -2.37 16.02 44.26
CA LYS A 3 -1.23 15.27 43.68
C LYS A 3 -1.61 13.93 43.03
N TYR A 4 -2.81 13.41 43.27
CA TYR A 4 -3.27 12.13 42.69
C TYR A 4 -4.04 12.28 41.36
N PHE A 5 -4.54 13.48 41.04
CA PHE A 5 -5.24 13.73 39.77
C PHE A 5 -4.29 13.84 38.58
N LEU A 6 -3.06 14.34 38.78
CA LEU A 6 -2.05 14.41 37.72
C LEU A 6 -1.53 13.01 37.33
N SER A 7 -1.46 12.09 38.30
CA SER A 7 -1.06 10.70 38.09
C SER A 7 -2.08 9.91 37.28
N LEU A 8 -3.39 10.14 37.53
CA LEU A 8 -4.46 9.49 36.79
C LEU A 8 -4.58 9.99 35.35
N ALA A 9 -4.35 11.30 35.12
CA ALA A 9 -4.36 11.90 33.79
C ALA A 9 -3.17 11.41 32.92
N VAL A 10 -2.00 11.19 33.54
CA VAL A 10 -0.84 10.58 32.87
C VAL A 10 -1.07 9.09 32.62
N LEU A 11 -1.72 8.36 33.52
CA LEU A 11 -2.13 6.96 33.30
C LEU A 11 -3.18 6.80 32.20
N SER A 12 -4.10 7.75 32.02
CA SER A 12 -5.06 7.72 30.90
C SER A 12 -4.41 8.02 29.54
N LEU A 13 -3.28 8.74 29.51
CA LEU A 13 -2.48 8.93 28.29
C LEU A 13 -1.70 7.65 27.90
N PHE A 14 -1.54 6.70 28.81
CA PHE A 14 -0.99 5.36 28.50
C PHE A 14 -2.05 4.33 28.11
N TYR A 15 -3.35 4.69 28.16
CA TYR A 15 -4.47 3.88 27.69
C TYR A 15 -5.02 4.32 26.32
N SER A 16 -4.55 5.44 25.77
CA SER A 16 -4.69 5.66 24.33
C SER A 16 -3.76 4.68 23.63
N LYS A 17 -4.33 3.73 22.89
CA LYS A 17 -3.64 3.05 21.81
C LYS A 17 -3.16 4.13 20.83
N THR A 18 -1.98 4.69 21.06
CA THR A 18 -1.27 5.42 20.03
C THR A 18 -0.63 4.36 19.15
N GLU A 19 -1.43 3.85 18.23
CA GLU A 19 -0.87 3.13 17.11
C GLU A 19 -0.09 4.15 16.30
N ALA A 20 1.20 3.89 16.13
CA ALA A 20 2.06 4.75 15.33
C ALA A 20 1.43 4.89 13.95
N CYS A 21 1.12 6.11 13.53
CA CYS A 21 0.65 6.40 12.18
C CYS A 21 1.76 6.03 11.20
N ALA A 22 1.73 4.81 10.67
CA ALA A 22 2.33 4.56 9.37
C ALA A 22 1.54 5.41 8.37
N TRP A 23 2.25 6.19 7.55
CA TRP A 23 1.66 6.98 6.47
C TRP A 23 1.17 6.01 5.40
N SER A 24 -0.06 5.53 5.53
CA SER A 24 -0.74 4.78 4.48
C SER A 24 -2.10 5.38 4.19
N ASP A 25 -2.41 5.50 2.91
CA ASP A 25 -3.69 5.97 2.41
C ASP A 25 -4.48 4.76 1.90
N PRO A 26 -5.58 4.36 2.57
CA PRO A 26 -6.33 3.15 2.24
C PRO A 26 -6.91 3.17 0.83
N ASP A 27 -7.09 4.34 0.20
CA ASP A 27 -7.60 4.44 -1.17
C ASP A 27 -6.54 4.12 -2.24
N TYR A 28 -5.25 4.01 -1.86
CA TYR A 28 -4.13 3.64 -2.75
C TYR A 28 -3.69 2.18 -2.59
N GLU A 29 -4.33 1.40 -1.72
CA GLU A 29 -3.87 0.05 -1.33
C GLU A 29 -4.59 -1.10 -2.04
N TYR A 30 -5.40 -0.82 -3.06
CA TYR A 30 -6.12 -1.83 -3.84
C TYR A 30 -6.24 -1.44 -5.32
N PHE A 31 -6.54 -2.42 -6.16
CA PHE A 31 -6.85 -2.17 -7.57
C PHE A 31 -8.34 -1.88 -7.76
N ASN A 32 -8.66 -0.66 -8.16
CA ASN A 32 -10.01 -0.29 -8.59
C ASN A 32 -10.23 -0.73 -10.06
N LEU A 33 -10.93 -1.85 -10.27
CA LEU A 33 -11.19 -2.38 -11.61
C LEU A 33 -12.64 -2.07 -12.07
N PHE A 34 -13.56 -1.88 -11.13
CA PHE A 34 -14.92 -1.43 -11.37
C PHE A 34 -15.05 0.08 -11.16
N THR A 35 -15.19 0.82 -12.26
CA THR A 35 -15.22 2.29 -12.22
C THR A 35 -16.39 2.79 -11.38
N GLN A 36 -16.09 3.41 -10.22
CA GLN A 36 -17.13 3.91 -9.32
C GLN A 36 -18.00 5.01 -9.96
N SER A 37 -17.35 5.87 -10.75
CA SER A 37 -17.98 7.02 -11.42
C SER A 37 -18.90 6.66 -12.58
N ILE A 38 -19.08 5.37 -12.89
CA ILE A 38 -19.90 4.86 -14.00
C ILE A 38 -21.41 5.14 -13.83
N ILE A 39 -21.84 5.55 -12.62
CA ILE A 39 -23.20 5.98 -12.34
C ILE A 39 -23.64 7.13 -13.28
N LYS A 40 -24.92 7.16 -13.67
CA LYS A 40 -25.46 8.12 -14.65
C LYS A 40 -25.62 9.53 -14.05
N ASP A 41 -26.13 9.64 -12.82
CA ASP A 41 -26.28 10.95 -12.17
C ASP A 41 -24.99 11.37 -11.48
N LYS A 42 -24.23 12.23 -12.18
CA LYS A 42 -22.95 12.74 -11.70
C LYS A 42 -23.06 13.62 -10.45
N SER A 43 -24.26 14.05 -10.04
CA SER A 43 -24.40 14.79 -8.78
C SER A 43 -24.11 13.94 -7.53
N TYR A 44 -24.05 12.61 -7.66
CA TYR A 44 -23.70 11.70 -6.56
C TYR A 44 -22.24 11.27 -6.52
N LEU A 45 -21.36 11.77 -7.41
CA LEU A 45 -19.93 11.42 -7.36
C LEU A 45 -19.27 11.65 -5.99
N PRO A 46 -19.57 12.72 -5.23
CA PRO A 46 -19.00 12.90 -3.88
C PRO A 46 -19.38 11.80 -2.88
N PHE A 47 -20.43 11.05 -3.17
CA PHE A 47 -20.98 10.00 -2.31
C PHE A 47 -20.51 8.60 -2.71
N LEU A 48 -19.55 8.48 -3.64
CA LEU A 48 -18.83 7.24 -3.90
C LEU A 48 -17.94 6.86 -2.70
N HIS A 49 -17.39 5.66 -2.70
CA HIS A 49 -16.68 5.12 -1.55
C HIS A 49 -15.24 5.66 -1.49
N SER A 50 -14.84 6.12 -0.31
CA SER A 50 -13.50 6.60 0.03
C SER A 50 -13.28 6.40 1.54
N TYR A 51 -12.09 5.94 1.92
CA TYR A 51 -11.66 5.92 3.33
C TYR A 51 -10.77 7.11 3.68
N SER A 52 -10.18 7.77 2.70
CA SER A 52 -9.20 8.84 2.87
C SER A 52 -9.87 10.18 3.16
N THR A 53 -11.04 10.40 2.57
CA THR A 53 -11.82 11.63 2.74
C THR A 53 -13.29 11.31 3.02
N ARG A 54 -13.99 12.23 3.70
CA ARG A 54 -15.43 12.07 4.01
C ARG A 54 -16.30 11.90 2.77
N PHE A 55 -15.93 12.58 1.69
CA PHE A 55 -16.53 12.50 0.38
C PHE A 55 -15.46 12.01 -0.59
N TYR A 56 -15.84 11.20 -1.56
CA TYR A 56 -14.95 10.86 -2.66
C TYR A 56 -14.56 12.13 -3.42
N THR A 57 -13.29 12.27 -3.83
CA THR A 57 -12.76 13.49 -4.46
C THR A 57 -12.08 13.22 -5.80
N ASP A 58 -11.88 11.96 -6.18
CA ASP A 58 -11.25 11.57 -7.45
C ASP A 58 -12.24 11.66 -8.62
N PHE A 59 -12.65 12.89 -8.92
CA PHE A 59 -13.40 13.27 -10.10
C PHE A 59 -13.15 14.73 -10.46
N LYS A 60 -13.43 15.10 -11.71
CA LYS A 60 -13.35 16.51 -12.12
C LYS A 60 -14.59 17.25 -11.63
N GLN A 61 -14.41 18.34 -10.88
CA GLN A 61 -15.54 19.13 -10.38
C GLN A 61 -16.51 19.60 -11.48
N SER A 62 -16.03 19.76 -12.72
CA SER A 62 -16.84 20.09 -13.89
C SER A 62 -17.85 19.00 -14.30
N GLN A 63 -17.72 17.77 -13.80
CA GLN A 63 -18.68 16.68 -13.99
C GLN A 63 -19.93 16.86 -13.11
N ILE A 64 -19.83 17.58 -11.99
CA ILE A 64 -20.98 17.87 -11.13
C ILE A 64 -21.84 18.95 -11.83
N PRO A 65 -23.09 18.66 -12.19
CA PRO A 65 -23.95 19.65 -12.81
C PRO A 65 -24.29 20.77 -11.81
N ASN A 66 -24.43 22.01 -12.30
CA ASN A 66 -24.81 23.16 -11.46
C ASN A 66 -26.15 23.74 -11.92
N GLU A 67 -27.20 23.46 -11.16
CA GLU A 67 -28.57 23.86 -11.45
C GLU A 67 -28.77 25.38 -11.48
N ASN A 68 -27.97 26.16 -10.75
CA ASN A 68 -28.04 27.62 -10.77
C ASN A 68 -27.44 28.20 -12.06
N VAL A 69 -26.34 27.63 -12.54
CA VAL A 69 -25.74 27.99 -13.84
C VAL A 69 -26.68 27.61 -14.97
N ASP A 70 -27.27 26.42 -14.93
CA ASP A 70 -28.27 25.99 -15.92
C ASP A 70 -29.51 26.90 -15.95
N ALA A 71 -29.99 27.35 -14.78
CA ALA A 71 -31.09 28.30 -14.69
C ALA A 71 -30.73 29.65 -15.35
N TRP A 72 -29.53 30.19 -15.08
CA TRP A 72 -29.06 31.41 -15.74
C TRP A 72 -28.89 31.25 -17.25
N LYS A 73 -28.35 30.11 -17.71
CA LYS A 73 -28.21 29.82 -19.14
C LYS A 73 -29.57 29.84 -19.85
N LYS A 74 -30.58 29.22 -19.24
CA LYS A 74 -31.97 29.24 -19.74
C LYS A 74 -32.54 30.66 -19.71
N PHE A 75 -32.32 31.42 -18.64
CA PHE A 75 -32.75 32.81 -18.51
C PHE A 75 -32.18 33.69 -19.64
N PHE A 76 -30.93 33.46 -20.03
CA PHE A 76 -30.28 34.13 -21.17
C PHE A 76 -30.60 33.48 -22.53
N ASN A 77 -31.74 32.80 -22.68
CA ASN A 77 -32.21 32.13 -23.90
C ASN A 77 -31.21 31.13 -24.51
N ASN A 78 -30.36 30.50 -23.71
CA ASN A 78 -29.33 29.55 -24.15
C ASN A 78 -28.32 30.12 -25.15
N GLN A 79 -28.16 31.45 -25.24
CA GLN A 79 -27.16 32.07 -26.13
C GLN A 79 -25.71 31.93 -25.62
N LEU A 80 -25.55 31.51 -24.36
CA LEU A 80 -24.27 31.26 -23.70
C LEU A 80 -24.06 29.76 -23.52
N THR A 81 -22.80 29.31 -23.65
CA THR A 81 -22.39 27.98 -23.19
C THR A 81 -22.43 27.89 -21.66
N PHE A 82 -22.34 26.67 -21.10
CA PHE A 82 -22.29 26.48 -19.65
C PHE A 82 -21.07 27.20 -19.04
N ALA A 83 -19.88 27.05 -19.65
CA ALA A 83 -18.66 27.70 -19.20
C ALA A 83 -18.74 29.23 -19.25
N GLU A 84 -19.30 29.81 -20.31
CA GLU A 84 -19.51 31.27 -20.40
C GLU A 84 -20.52 31.76 -19.37
N THR A 85 -21.57 30.98 -19.08
CA THR A 85 -22.57 31.31 -18.06
C THR A 85 -21.97 31.23 -16.66
N ASP A 86 -21.21 30.18 -16.34
CA ASP A 86 -20.47 30.04 -15.09
C ASP A 86 -19.51 31.21 -14.89
N TYR A 87 -18.78 31.59 -15.94
CA TYR A 87 -17.90 32.75 -15.90
C TYR A 87 -18.67 34.04 -15.62
N LEU A 88 -19.75 34.32 -16.35
CA LEU A 88 -20.59 35.52 -16.16
C LEU A 88 -21.18 35.61 -14.74
N VAL A 89 -21.64 34.49 -14.19
CA VAL A 89 -22.36 34.48 -12.91
C VAL A 89 -21.43 34.38 -11.72
N ASN A 90 -20.44 33.47 -11.77
CA ASN A 90 -19.63 33.11 -10.62
C ASN A 90 -18.24 33.78 -10.63
N LYS A 91 -17.67 34.12 -11.78
CA LYS A 91 -16.26 34.57 -11.88
C LYS A 91 -16.08 36.01 -12.37
N MET A 92 -17.09 36.61 -12.99
CA MET A 92 -16.98 37.95 -13.55
C MET A 92 -16.89 39.02 -12.45
N ASN A 93 -15.96 39.96 -12.63
CA ASN A 93 -15.75 41.05 -11.69
C ASN A 93 -16.86 42.09 -11.75
N ILE A 94 -17.21 42.67 -10.60
CA ILE A 94 -18.26 43.69 -10.49
C ILE A 94 -17.99 44.93 -11.35
N SER A 95 -16.70 45.27 -11.59
CA SER A 95 -16.30 46.38 -12.45
C SER A 95 -16.76 46.19 -13.90
N ASP A 96 -16.65 44.97 -14.43
CA ASP A 96 -17.02 44.66 -15.82
C ASP A 96 -18.54 44.72 -16.02
N LEU A 97 -19.31 44.26 -15.03
CA LEU A 97 -20.76 44.35 -15.03
C LEU A 97 -21.24 45.81 -14.94
N ASN A 98 -20.60 46.63 -14.10
CA ASN A 98 -20.89 48.07 -14.02
C ASN A 98 -20.53 48.81 -15.31
N ALA A 99 -19.41 48.46 -15.92
CA ALA A 99 -18.99 49.03 -17.19
C ALA A 99 -20.03 48.70 -18.29
N LEU A 100 -20.48 47.44 -18.38
CA LEU A 100 -21.57 47.04 -19.29
C LEU A 100 -22.85 47.84 -19.07
N LYS A 101 -23.25 48.05 -17.81
CA LYS A 101 -24.41 48.88 -17.44
C LYS A 101 -24.28 50.33 -17.91
N ASN A 102 -23.07 50.86 -17.92
CA ASN A 102 -22.75 52.22 -18.40
C ASN A 102 -22.48 52.29 -19.92
N GLY A 103 -22.60 51.18 -20.64
CA GLY A 103 -22.43 51.12 -22.09
C GLY A 103 -20.98 51.02 -22.59
N SER A 104 -20.01 50.77 -21.70
CA SER A 104 -18.59 50.60 -22.05
C SER A 104 -18.06 49.26 -21.52
N THR A 105 -17.52 48.37 -22.36
CA THR A 105 -16.93 47.12 -21.85
C THR A 105 -15.70 46.72 -22.65
N ASN A 106 -14.67 46.26 -21.93
CA ASN A 106 -13.44 45.69 -22.52
C ASN A 106 -13.36 44.17 -22.30
N ASN A 107 -14.35 43.57 -21.63
CA ASN A 107 -14.40 42.14 -21.39
C ASN A 107 -14.83 41.43 -22.68
N GLN A 108 -14.09 40.39 -23.10
CA GLN A 108 -14.32 39.70 -24.38
C GLN A 108 -15.71 39.08 -24.47
N LEU A 109 -16.21 38.45 -23.40
CA LEU A 109 -17.54 37.83 -23.38
C LEU A 109 -18.64 38.89 -23.48
N LEU A 110 -18.51 39.99 -22.73
CA LEU A 110 -19.51 41.07 -22.74
C LEU A 110 -19.52 41.82 -24.07
N THR A 111 -18.36 41.96 -24.72
CA THR A 111 -18.23 42.52 -26.08
C THR A 111 -18.95 41.64 -27.09
N LYS A 112 -18.78 40.30 -27.00
CA LYS A 112 -19.51 39.32 -27.84
C LYS A 112 -21.03 39.44 -27.68
N LEU A 113 -21.52 39.71 -26.48
CA LEU A 113 -22.95 39.86 -26.19
C LEU A 113 -23.54 41.18 -26.70
N GLY A 114 -22.71 42.20 -26.91
CA GLY A 114 -23.08 43.50 -27.46
C GLY A 114 -23.80 44.43 -26.47
N SER A 115 -23.89 45.71 -26.82
CA SER A 115 -24.43 46.77 -25.96
C SER A 115 -25.93 46.61 -25.63
N GLY A 116 -26.70 45.92 -26.49
CA GLY A 116 -28.11 45.63 -26.26
C GLY A 116 -28.38 44.57 -25.18
N PHE A 117 -27.36 43.84 -24.73
CA PHE A 117 -27.51 42.76 -23.75
C PHE A 117 -28.03 43.27 -22.41
N TYR A 118 -27.46 44.37 -21.89
CA TYR A 118 -27.93 44.98 -20.65
C TYR A 118 -29.37 45.49 -20.77
N SER A 119 -29.73 46.18 -21.87
CA SER A 119 -31.10 46.67 -22.07
C SER A 119 -32.12 45.54 -22.06
N LYS A 120 -31.77 44.38 -22.62
CA LYS A 120 -32.63 43.19 -22.68
C LYS A 120 -32.71 42.45 -21.34
N TYR A 121 -31.60 42.35 -20.60
CA TYR A 121 -31.49 41.57 -19.37
C TYR A 121 -31.20 42.44 -18.14
N LYS A 122 -31.75 43.66 -18.11
CA LYS A 122 -31.45 44.69 -17.11
C LYS A 122 -31.56 44.18 -15.68
N GLU A 123 -32.71 43.59 -15.32
CA GLU A 123 -32.96 43.08 -13.97
C GLU A 123 -31.95 42.00 -13.56
N ALA A 124 -31.50 41.16 -14.49
CA ALA A 124 -30.50 40.13 -14.22
C ALA A 124 -29.11 40.72 -13.96
N ILE A 125 -28.68 41.67 -14.79
CA ILE A 125 -27.37 42.32 -14.61
C ILE A 125 -27.35 43.15 -13.33
N ASP A 126 -28.42 43.90 -13.05
CA ASP A 126 -28.56 44.65 -11.81
C ASP A 126 -28.52 43.72 -10.58
N TYR A 127 -29.16 42.55 -10.66
CA TYR A 127 -29.05 41.54 -9.60
C TYR A 127 -27.62 40.99 -9.46
N LEU A 128 -26.94 40.65 -10.57
CA LEU A 128 -25.57 40.13 -10.51
C LEU A 128 -24.61 41.15 -9.89
N ILE A 129 -24.76 42.44 -10.22
CA ILE A 129 -23.98 43.51 -9.59
C ILE A 129 -24.21 43.53 -8.08
N GLU A 130 -25.46 43.50 -7.63
CA GLU A 130 -25.80 43.48 -6.21
C GLU A 130 -25.27 42.21 -5.51
N ALA A 131 -25.43 41.04 -6.14
CA ALA A 131 -24.93 39.78 -5.60
C ALA A 131 -23.39 39.79 -5.48
N LYS A 132 -22.68 40.37 -6.43
CA LYS A 132 -21.21 40.56 -6.40
C LYS A 132 -20.77 41.58 -5.36
N TYR A 133 -21.59 42.59 -5.08
CA TYR A 133 -21.33 43.53 -3.99
C TYR A 133 -21.43 42.84 -2.62
N LEU A 134 -22.44 41.98 -2.44
CA LEU A 134 -22.64 41.25 -1.18
C LEU A 134 -21.63 40.11 -0.98
N GLU A 135 -21.18 39.45 -2.06
CA GLU A 135 -20.38 38.21 -2.03
C GLU A 135 -19.21 38.19 -1.03
N PRO A 136 -18.34 39.23 -0.94
CA PRO A 136 -17.21 39.26 0.02
C PRO A 136 -17.64 39.22 1.48
N TYR A 137 -18.86 39.69 1.78
CA TYR A 137 -19.42 39.76 3.13
C TYR A 137 -20.24 38.53 3.48
N MET A 138 -20.68 37.71 2.52
CA MET A 138 -21.66 36.65 2.77
C MET A 138 -21.02 35.39 3.39
N LYS A 139 -20.57 35.55 4.64
CA LYS A 139 -20.12 34.49 5.56
C LYS A 139 -20.52 34.84 7.00
N ILE A 140 -20.67 33.81 7.84
CA ILE A 140 -20.98 33.97 9.27
C ILE A 140 -19.75 34.50 10.01
N ASN A 141 -19.94 35.41 10.97
CA ASN A 141 -18.87 35.87 11.87
C ASN A 141 -18.30 34.69 12.68
N TYR A 142 -16.98 34.54 12.67
CA TYR A 142 -16.27 33.56 13.50
C TYR A 142 -16.49 33.86 14.98
N VAL A 143 -16.75 32.83 15.78
CA VAL A 143 -16.86 32.94 17.24
C VAL A 143 -15.86 31.95 17.83
N GLU A 144 -14.89 32.49 18.55
CA GLU A 144 -13.84 31.70 19.21
C GLU A 144 -14.46 30.73 20.22
N SER A 145 -13.95 29.50 20.22
CA SER A 145 -14.35 28.42 21.12
C SER A 145 -13.10 27.80 21.75
N PRO A 146 -13.23 27.05 22.85
CA PRO A 146 -12.08 26.35 23.46
C PRO A 146 -11.32 25.42 22.50
N ASP A 147 -11.96 24.94 21.43
CA ASP A 147 -11.38 24.06 20.40
C ASP A 147 -10.78 24.82 19.20
N SER A 148 -10.76 26.15 19.24
CA SER A 148 -10.28 27.04 18.16
C SER A 148 -8.76 27.01 17.90
N PHE A 149 -8.02 26.15 18.59
CA PHE A 149 -6.56 26.03 18.46
C PHE A 149 -6.10 25.71 17.02
N TYR A 150 -6.90 24.94 16.27
CA TYR A 150 -6.57 24.50 14.90
C TYR A 150 -7.16 25.38 13.79
N TYR A 151 -8.04 26.33 14.12
CA TYR A 151 -8.72 27.20 13.14
C TYR A 151 -8.64 28.66 13.57
N ARG A 152 -7.81 29.44 12.87
CA ARG A 152 -7.78 30.91 12.98
C ARG A 152 -8.39 31.52 11.73
N GLU A 153 -9.23 32.54 11.91
CA GLU A 153 -9.74 33.32 10.79
C GLU A 153 -8.55 34.06 10.13
N SER A 154 -8.48 34.03 8.80
CA SER A 154 -7.45 34.77 8.06
C SER A 154 -7.54 36.26 8.37
N GLU A 155 -6.40 36.91 8.63
CA GLU A 155 -6.34 38.37 8.80
C GLU A 155 -6.96 39.07 7.58
N GLY A 156 -7.83 40.06 7.82
CA GLY A 156 -8.46 40.88 6.77
C GLY A 156 -9.76 40.33 6.18
N SER A 157 -10.30 39.23 6.71
CA SER A 157 -11.48 38.60 6.11
C SER A 157 -12.81 39.29 6.51
N GLN A 158 -13.64 39.66 5.51
CA GLN A 158 -14.93 40.37 5.72
C GLN A 158 -16.09 39.39 5.98
N ASN A 159 -17.05 39.74 6.84
CA ASN A 159 -18.26 38.95 7.13
C ASN A 159 -19.54 39.82 7.11
N ALA A 160 -20.71 39.17 7.27
CA ALA A 160 -22.00 39.84 7.03
C ALA A 160 -22.27 40.97 8.02
N THR A 161 -21.69 40.91 9.22
CA THR A 161 -21.84 41.95 10.26
C THR A 161 -21.05 43.22 9.97
N ASN A 162 -20.15 43.20 8.97
CA ASN A 162 -19.46 44.41 8.50
C ASN A 162 -20.35 45.31 7.64
N LEU A 163 -21.50 44.82 7.15
CA LEU A 163 -22.48 45.63 6.45
C LEU A 163 -23.47 46.28 7.43
N ASP A 164 -23.91 47.50 7.12
CA ASP A 164 -24.99 48.15 7.88
C ASP A 164 -26.30 47.37 7.65
N TYR A 165 -26.75 46.69 8.69
CA TYR A 165 -27.91 45.80 8.62
C TYR A 165 -29.16 46.50 8.11
N ASN A 166 -29.52 47.65 8.70
CA ASN A 166 -30.76 48.36 8.35
C ASN A 166 -30.71 48.91 6.92
N LYS A 167 -29.57 49.46 6.50
CA LYS A 167 -29.39 49.95 5.12
C LYS A 167 -29.46 48.80 4.12
N THR A 168 -28.81 47.68 4.42
CA THR A 168 -28.76 46.52 3.52
C THR A 168 -30.13 45.87 3.37
N ILE A 169 -30.86 45.64 4.46
CA ILE A 169 -32.23 45.12 4.41
C ILE A 169 -33.17 46.06 3.65
N THR A 170 -33.07 47.37 3.89
CA THR A 170 -33.88 48.37 3.18
C THR A 170 -33.60 48.35 1.68
N ALA A 171 -32.32 48.32 1.29
CA ALA A 171 -31.90 48.25 -0.11
C ALA A 171 -32.41 46.98 -0.80
N LEU A 172 -32.18 45.80 -0.20
CA LEU A 172 -32.63 44.53 -0.76
C LEU A 172 -34.15 44.42 -0.86
N THR A 173 -34.88 44.94 0.13
CA THR A 173 -36.35 44.99 0.10
C THR A 173 -36.86 45.90 -1.02
N SER A 174 -36.21 47.05 -1.21
CA SER A 174 -36.53 47.96 -2.32
C SER A 174 -36.31 47.30 -3.68
N LEU A 175 -35.16 46.64 -3.86
CA LEU A 175 -34.83 45.89 -5.08
C LEU A 175 -35.81 44.74 -5.34
N TYR A 176 -36.19 44.00 -4.29
CA TYR A 176 -37.22 42.95 -4.37
C TYR A 176 -38.57 43.50 -4.86
N ASN A 177 -39.01 44.63 -4.31
CA ASN A 177 -40.28 45.26 -4.69
C ASN A 177 -40.23 45.83 -6.12
N ALA A 178 -39.08 46.32 -6.56
CA ALA A 178 -38.86 46.84 -7.91
C ALA A 178 -38.77 45.75 -8.98
N ALA A 179 -38.26 44.56 -8.64
CA ALA A 179 -38.12 43.44 -9.56
C ALA A 179 -39.48 42.95 -10.07
N LYS A 180 -39.60 42.81 -11.40
CA LYS A 180 -40.83 42.33 -12.06
C LYS A 180 -40.69 40.89 -12.50
N ASN A 181 -39.49 40.47 -12.91
CA ASN A 181 -39.24 39.10 -13.29
C ASN A 181 -39.30 38.18 -12.05
N PRO A 182 -40.15 37.13 -12.04
CA PRO A 182 -40.29 36.25 -10.88
C PRO A 182 -39.01 35.55 -10.43
N GLU A 183 -38.11 35.16 -11.35
CA GLU A 183 -36.84 34.53 -11.01
C GLU A 183 -35.88 35.52 -10.35
N ILE A 184 -35.75 36.74 -10.89
CA ILE A 184 -34.93 37.81 -10.30
C ILE A 184 -35.49 38.22 -8.93
N LYS A 185 -36.82 38.33 -8.84
CA LYS A 185 -37.49 38.64 -7.58
C LYS A 185 -37.19 37.58 -6.50
N GLN A 186 -37.24 36.29 -6.86
CA GLN A 186 -36.87 35.21 -5.94
C GLN A 186 -35.41 35.25 -5.53
N ARG A 187 -34.53 35.69 -6.44
CA ARG A 187 -33.11 35.87 -6.15
C ARG A 187 -32.84 36.99 -5.15
N TYR A 188 -33.59 38.09 -5.17
CA TYR A 188 -33.54 39.09 -4.09
C TYR A 188 -34.13 38.54 -2.78
N GLY A 189 -35.21 37.76 -2.85
CA GLY A 189 -35.75 37.05 -1.67
C GLY A 189 -34.70 36.13 -1.03
N TYR A 190 -33.94 35.38 -1.85
CA TYR A 190 -32.81 34.59 -1.39
C TYR A 190 -31.74 35.44 -0.69
N GLN A 191 -31.36 36.60 -1.24
CA GLN A 191 -30.36 37.47 -0.60
C GLN A 191 -30.86 37.98 0.77
N LEU A 192 -32.15 38.30 0.90
CA LEU A 192 -32.75 38.68 2.19
C LEU A 192 -32.66 37.54 3.21
N VAL A 193 -32.97 36.30 2.83
CA VAL A 193 -32.85 35.13 3.73
C VAL A 193 -31.38 34.90 4.11
N ARG A 194 -30.48 34.88 3.12
CA ARG A 194 -29.04 34.65 3.31
C ARG A 194 -28.41 35.70 4.22
N PHE A 195 -28.70 36.97 3.99
CA PHE A 195 -28.14 38.06 4.78
C PHE A 195 -28.58 37.97 6.24
N ASN A 196 -29.88 37.77 6.50
CA ASN A 196 -30.39 37.57 7.86
C ASN A 196 -29.79 36.34 8.55
N HIS A 197 -29.64 35.23 7.83
CA HIS A 197 -29.00 34.02 8.36
C HIS A 197 -27.54 34.30 8.75
N TYR A 198 -26.76 34.95 7.89
CA TYR A 198 -25.34 35.20 8.13
C TYR A 198 -25.05 36.30 9.16
N THR A 199 -25.99 37.23 9.38
CA THR A 199 -25.97 38.13 10.54
C THR A 199 -26.54 37.51 11.81
N ARG A 200 -26.89 36.21 11.79
CA ARG A 200 -27.49 35.44 12.89
C ARG A 200 -28.86 35.94 13.37
N ASN A 201 -29.56 36.72 12.56
CA ASN A 201 -30.95 37.12 12.81
C ASN A 201 -31.89 36.00 12.32
N TYR A 202 -31.87 34.87 13.01
CA TYR A 202 -32.47 33.63 12.51
C TYR A 202 -33.99 33.71 12.35
N GLU A 203 -34.70 34.36 13.28
CA GLU A 203 -36.15 34.58 13.16
C GLU A 203 -36.48 35.44 11.93
N ALA A 204 -35.69 36.49 11.70
CA ALA A 204 -35.85 37.35 10.53
C ALA A 204 -35.54 36.60 9.22
N ALA A 205 -34.62 35.65 9.23
CA ALA A 205 -34.35 34.78 8.07
C ALA A 205 -35.54 33.87 7.76
N ILE A 206 -36.17 33.28 8.78
CA ILE A 206 -37.39 32.47 8.64
C ILE A 206 -38.54 33.32 8.07
N GLU A 207 -38.75 34.51 8.65
CA GLU A 207 -39.77 35.44 8.18
C GLU A 207 -39.50 35.90 6.74
N ALA A 208 -38.25 36.21 6.40
CA ALA A 208 -37.87 36.61 5.06
C ALA A 208 -38.17 35.52 4.03
N PHE A 209 -37.96 34.24 4.36
CA PHE A 209 -38.29 33.15 3.45
C PHE A 209 -39.79 33.09 3.18
N LYS A 210 -40.60 33.15 4.25
CA LYS A 210 -42.07 33.12 4.17
C LYS A 210 -42.64 34.32 3.40
N ASN A 211 -42.05 35.50 3.56
CA ASN A 211 -42.57 36.74 2.97
C ASN A 211 -42.06 36.99 1.54
N TYR A 212 -40.81 36.59 1.24
CA TYR A 212 -40.12 36.98 0.01
C TYR A 212 -39.74 35.82 -0.92
N VAL A 213 -39.82 34.56 -0.49
CA VAL A 213 -39.46 33.40 -1.33
C VAL A 213 -40.66 32.51 -1.61
N GLU A 214 -41.37 32.09 -0.57
CA GLU A 214 -42.53 31.19 -0.66
C GLU A 214 -43.68 31.70 -1.56
N PRO A 215 -44.07 33.00 -1.50
CA PRO A 215 -45.21 33.50 -2.28
C PRO A 215 -44.96 33.53 -3.80
N ILE A 216 -43.71 33.43 -4.24
CA ILE A 216 -43.34 33.44 -5.67
C ILE A 216 -43.71 32.12 -6.35
N LYS A 217 -43.85 31.03 -5.59
CA LYS A 217 -44.27 29.69 -6.07
C LYS A 217 -43.38 29.08 -7.15
N LEU A 218 -42.15 29.58 -7.32
CA LEU A 218 -41.12 28.96 -8.14
C LEU A 218 -40.27 28.02 -7.28
N ARG A 219 -40.05 26.79 -7.75
CA ARG A 219 -39.19 25.79 -7.09
C ARG A 219 -37.93 25.45 -7.90
N GLY A 220 -37.24 26.49 -8.37
CA GLY A 220 -35.96 26.36 -9.09
C GLY A 220 -34.74 26.37 -8.15
N ALA A 221 -33.54 26.44 -8.71
CA ALA A 221 -32.28 26.45 -7.96
C ALA A 221 -32.25 27.48 -6.83
N THR A 222 -32.73 28.70 -7.09
CA THR A 222 -32.76 29.79 -6.10
C THR A 222 -33.66 29.51 -4.90
N TYR A 223 -34.77 28.77 -5.10
CA TYR A 223 -35.63 28.34 -4.00
C TYR A 223 -34.87 27.43 -3.05
N PHE A 224 -34.18 26.41 -3.57
CA PHE A 224 -33.40 25.49 -2.75
C PHE A 224 -32.17 26.17 -2.13
N MET A 225 -31.56 27.16 -2.80
CA MET A 225 -30.54 28.01 -2.17
C MET A 225 -31.10 28.79 -0.98
N ALA A 226 -32.34 29.31 -1.06
CA ALA A 226 -32.97 29.97 0.07
C ALA A 226 -33.41 28.99 1.16
N LEU A 227 -33.85 27.79 0.78
CA LEU A 227 -34.23 26.71 1.71
C LEU A 227 -33.03 26.23 2.53
N ASP A 228 -31.85 26.15 1.92
CA ASP A 228 -30.57 25.86 2.56
C ASP A 228 -30.25 26.87 3.67
N GLN A 229 -30.43 28.17 3.39
CA GLN A 229 -30.23 29.23 4.37
C GLN A 229 -31.32 29.25 5.46
N LEU A 230 -32.57 28.95 5.10
CA LEU A 230 -33.67 28.77 6.06
C LEU A 230 -33.35 27.63 7.03
N ALA A 231 -32.89 26.49 6.52
CA ALA A 231 -32.52 25.33 7.33
C ALA A 231 -31.36 25.66 8.30
N GLY A 232 -30.37 26.43 7.84
CA GLY A 232 -29.31 26.97 8.69
C GLY A 232 -29.84 27.86 9.82
N ALA A 233 -30.76 28.77 9.53
CA ALA A 233 -31.40 29.62 10.54
C ALA A 233 -32.24 28.81 11.54
N GLN A 234 -33.03 27.84 11.06
CA GLN A 234 -33.78 26.91 11.92
C GLN A 234 -32.86 26.13 12.85
N ARG A 235 -31.69 25.68 12.35
CA ARG A 235 -30.67 25.04 13.19
C ARG A 235 -30.17 26.00 14.27
N GLY A 236 -29.91 27.26 13.92
CA GLY A 236 -29.49 28.29 14.86
C GLY A 236 -30.49 28.55 16.00
N LEU A 237 -31.77 28.27 15.77
CA LEU A 237 -32.86 28.35 16.75
C LEU A 237 -33.18 27.03 17.44
N ASP A 238 -32.31 26.02 17.30
CA ASP A 238 -32.50 24.68 17.86
C ASP A 238 -33.74 23.92 17.32
N LEU A 239 -34.29 24.36 16.19
CA LEU A 239 -35.41 23.68 15.48
C LEU A 239 -34.88 22.52 14.63
N LYS A 240 -34.19 21.56 15.29
CA LYS A 240 -33.39 20.50 14.63
C LYS A 240 -34.18 19.66 13.63
N SER A 241 -35.42 19.28 13.97
CA SER A 241 -36.25 18.42 13.11
C SER A 241 -36.62 19.10 11.80
N ASP A 242 -36.98 20.38 11.83
CA ASP A 242 -37.33 21.13 10.62
C ASP A 242 -36.09 21.50 9.81
N ALA A 243 -34.99 21.84 10.48
CA ALA A 243 -33.70 22.06 9.82
C ALA A 243 -33.25 20.81 9.05
N ASN A 244 -33.28 19.62 9.68
CA ASN A 244 -32.90 18.36 9.03
C ASN A 244 -33.80 18.05 7.84
N TRP A 245 -35.11 18.24 7.97
CA TRP A 245 -36.05 18.05 6.87
C TRP A 245 -35.78 18.99 5.70
N ASN A 246 -35.50 20.26 5.95
CA ASN A 246 -35.23 21.23 4.89
C ASN A 246 -33.87 20.99 4.23
N PHE A 247 -32.82 20.65 5.00
CA PHE A 247 -31.55 20.22 4.41
C PHE A 247 -31.69 18.92 3.60
N PHE A 248 -32.53 17.98 4.03
CA PHE A 248 -32.85 16.78 3.27
C PHE A 248 -33.50 17.12 1.91
N GLN A 249 -34.44 18.08 1.91
CA GLN A 249 -35.05 18.56 0.66
C GLN A 249 -34.03 19.27 -0.25
N VAL A 250 -33.08 20.03 0.32
CA VAL A 250 -31.96 20.62 -0.45
C VAL A 250 -31.05 19.53 -1.01
N PHE A 251 -30.72 18.51 -0.22
CA PHE A 251 -29.88 17.39 -0.64
C PHE A 251 -30.51 16.60 -1.78
N MET A 252 -31.81 16.30 -1.71
CA MET A 252 -32.51 15.61 -2.80
C MET A 252 -32.54 16.44 -4.09
N ASN A 253 -32.97 17.70 -3.99
CA ASN A 253 -33.30 18.52 -5.16
C ASN A 253 -32.12 19.33 -5.73
N GLY A 254 -31.07 19.54 -4.94
CA GLY A 254 -29.85 20.21 -5.35
C GLY A 254 -28.88 19.25 -6.04
N LYS A 255 -28.07 19.75 -6.98
CA LYS A 255 -26.99 18.98 -7.60
C LYS A 255 -25.64 19.43 -7.07
N SER A 256 -25.35 20.73 -7.12
CA SER A 256 -24.07 21.27 -6.67
C SER A 256 -23.97 21.51 -5.15
N ARG A 257 -25.03 21.24 -4.38
CA ARG A 257 -25.13 21.52 -2.92
C ARG A 257 -25.30 20.27 -2.07
N LYS A 258 -25.20 19.08 -2.66
CA LYS A 258 -25.47 17.83 -1.95
C LYS A 258 -24.52 17.64 -0.76
N GLU A 259 -23.22 17.83 -0.93
CA GLU A 259 -22.23 17.72 0.14
C GLU A 259 -22.51 18.69 1.29
N SER A 260 -22.71 19.99 0.98
CA SER A 260 -22.96 21.00 2.01
C SER A 260 -24.27 20.73 2.77
N ALA A 261 -25.31 20.29 2.08
CA ALA A 261 -26.57 19.91 2.70
C ALA A 261 -26.41 18.67 3.59
N PHE A 262 -25.67 17.66 3.12
CA PHE A 262 -25.36 16.45 3.87
C PHE A 262 -24.64 16.75 5.19
N VAL A 263 -23.53 17.51 5.14
CA VAL A 263 -22.80 17.92 6.35
C VAL A 263 -23.70 18.70 7.31
N SER A 264 -24.61 19.53 6.77
CA SER A 264 -25.49 20.38 7.57
C SER A 264 -26.66 19.64 8.21
N MET A 265 -27.08 18.48 7.69
CA MET A 265 -28.15 17.66 8.28
C MET A 265 -27.82 17.12 9.68
N LYS A 266 -26.54 17.02 10.08
CA LYS A 266 -26.09 16.54 11.41
C LYS A 266 -26.93 15.37 11.94
N LEU A 267 -27.08 14.30 11.15
CA LEU A 267 -27.85 13.12 11.52
C LEU A 267 -27.02 12.28 12.50
N SER A 268 -27.14 12.56 13.80
CA SER A 268 -26.34 11.89 14.85
C SER A 268 -27.13 10.86 15.66
N ASP A 269 -28.42 10.69 15.41
CA ASP A 269 -29.28 9.79 16.18
C ASP A 269 -30.44 9.19 15.35
N THR A 270 -30.94 8.05 15.83
CA THR A 270 -32.06 7.31 15.21
C THR A 270 -33.36 8.13 15.18
N ALA A 271 -33.56 9.06 16.13
CA ALA A 271 -34.78 9.87 16.19
C ALA A 271 -34.86 10.88 15.03
N SER A 272 -33.73 11.47 14.69
CA SER A 272 -33.56 12.38 13.55
C SER A 272 -33.84 11.67 12.23
N PHE A 273 -33.35 10.43 12.09
CA PHE A 273 -33.63 9.60 10.93
C PHE A 273 -35.12 9.24 10.81
N ASN A 274 -35.72 8.75 11.90
CA ASN A 274 -37.13 8.38 11.95
C ASN A 274 -38.04 9.57 11.61
N ASN A 275 -37.62 10.80 11.92
CA ASN A 275 -38.37 11.99 11.55
C ASN A 275 -38.39 12.22 10.04
N ILE A 276 -37.25 12.10 9.35
CA ILE A 276 -37.18 12.20 7.89
C ILE A 276 -38.03 11.10 7.25
N MET A 277 -37.87 9.85 7.70
CA MET A 277 -38.63 8.72 7.18
C MET A 277 -40.15 8.88 7.38
N LYS A 278 -40.59 9.45 8.51
CA LYS A 278 -42.01 9.73 8.76
C LYS A 278 -42.57 10.82 7.86
N ARG A 279 -41.76 11.81 7.47
CA ARG A 279 -42.15 12.91 6.58
C ARG A 279 -42.05 12.54 5.10
N ALA A 280 -41.22 11.55 4.74
CA ALA A 280 -41.04 11.07 3.37
C ALA A 280 -42.33 10.44 2.81
N GLY A 281 -42.97 11.12 1.86
CA GLY A 281 -44.23 10.70 1.27
C GLY A 281 -44.04 9.94 -0.05
N THR A 282 -43.06 10.35 -0.84
CA THR A 282 -42.77 9.80 -2.18
C THR A 282 -41.77 8.64 -2.14
N ASN A 283 -41.75 7.82 -3.19
CA ASN A 283 -40.77 6.74 -3.32
C ASN A 283 -39.33 7.28 -3.38
N GLU A 284 -39.11 8.38 -4.09
CA GLU A 284 -37.80 9.04 -4.16
C GLU A 284 -37.32 9.53 -2.79
N GLU A 285 -38.20 10.18 -2.01
CA GLU A 285 -37.90 10.59 -0.64
C GLU A 285 -37.54 9.42 0.28
N LYS A 286 -38.31 8.33 0.21
CA LYS A 286 -38.05 7.14 1.03
C LYS A 286 -36.71 6.50 0.66
N ASN A 287 -36.42 6.39 -0.64
CA ASN A 287 -35.14 5.88 -1.11
C ASN A 287 -33.96 6.74 -0.67
N MET A 288 -34.08 8.06 -0.77
CA MET A 288 -33.01 8.95 -0.34
C MET A 288 -32.81 8.89 1.17
N ALA A 289 -33.89 8.78 1.95
CA ALA A 289 -33.78 8.55 3.38
C ALA A 289 -33.01 7.24 3.66
N TYR A 290 -33.39 6.11 3.06
CA TYR A 290 -32.64 4.86 3.24
C TYR A 290 -31.16 4.98 2.84
N PHE A 291 -30.84 5.70 1.77
CA PHE A 291 -29.45 5.99 1.42
C PHE A 291 -28.70 6.72 2.54
N LEU A 292 -29.28 7.76 3.14
CA LEU A 292 -28.64 8.48 4.25
C LEU A 292 -28.36 7.58 5.47
N LEU A 293 -29.22 6.60 5.73
CA LEU A 293 -28.99 5.59 6.78
C LEU A 293 -27.86 4.64 6.41
N GLY A 294 -27.85 4.14 5.17
CA GLY A 294 -26.82 3.23 4.70
C GLY A 294 -25.44 3.87 4.51
N TYR A 295 -25.38 5.18 4.28
CA TYR A 295 -24.13 5.89 4.02
C TYR A 295 -23.25 6.04 5.28
N GLU A 296 -23.83 6.37 6.44
CA GLU A 296 -23.10 6.62 7.69
C GLU A 296 -22.72 5.32 8.43
N ASP A 297 -23.42 4.20 8.22
CA ASP A 297 -23.17 2.89 8.86
C ASP A 297 -22.92 1.81 7.79
N PHE A 298 -21.84 1.96 7.01
CA PHE A 298 -21.57 1.19 5.80
C PHE A 298 -20.91 -0.20 6.05
N ASN A 299 -21.18 -0.88 7.16
CA ASN A 299 -20.54 -2.18 7.48
C ASN A 299 -21.27 -3.38 6.84
N ASN A 300 -22.57 -3.25 6.56
CA ASN A 300 -23.34 -4.24 5.80
C ASN A 300 -24.44 -3.54 4.99
N PRO A 301 -24.17 -3.15 3.73
CA PRO A 301 -25.08 -2.31 2.94
C PRO A 301 -26.33 -3.07 2.44
N ILE A 302 -26.29 -4.42 2.41
CA ILE A 302 -27.32 -5.25 1.75
C ILE A 302 -28.73 -5.06 2.35
N PRO A 303 -28.96 -5.07 3.68
CA PRO A 303 -30.31 -4.90 4.23
C PRO A 303 -30.95 -3.56 3.87
N ILE A 304 -30.16 -2.49 3.75
CA ILE A 304 -30.66 -1.17 3.33
C ILE A 304 -30.93 -1.15 1.82
N MET A 305 -30.04 -1.75 1.03
CA MET A 305 -30.25 -1.89 -0.42
C MET A 305 -31.52 -2.70 -0.75
N GLU A 306 -31.83 -3.72 0.04
CA GLU A 306 -33.09 -4.48 -0.07
C GLU A 306 -34.33 -3.60 0.11
N LYS A 307 -34.30 -2.70 1.10
CA LYS A 307 -35.38 -1.72 1.32
C LYS A 307 -35.51 -0.73 0.17
N MET A 308 -34.39 -0.27 -0.37
CA MET A 308 -34.39 0.64 -1.52
C MET A 308 -34.91 -0.05 -2.80
N PHE A 309 -34.53 -1.30 -3.02
CA PHE A 309 -35.00 -2.14 -4.12
C PHE A 309 -36.51 -2.38 -4.08
N GLU A 310 -37.09 -2.60 -2.89
CA GLU A 310 -38.54 -2.74 -2.70
C GLU A 310 -39.32 -1.47 -3.13
N ILE A 311 -38.68 -0.30 -3.08
CA ILE A 311 -39.30 1.00 -3.39
C ILE A 311 -39.15 1.37 -4.86
N ASP A 312 -37.91 1.35 -5.37
CA ASP A 312 -37.61 1.62 -6.78
C ASP A 312 -36.29 0.93 -7.19
N PRO A 313 -36.36 -0.20 -7.93
CA PRO A 313 -35.19 -0.93 -8.39
C PRO A 313 -34.38 -0.19 -9.47
N ASP A 314 -34.95 0.83 -10.13
CA ASP A 314 -34.27 1.64 -11.14
C ASP A 314 -33.58 2.90 -10.55
N SER A 315 -33.73 3.11 -9.23
CA SER A 315 -33.20 4.26 -8.51
C SER A 315 -31.69 4.41 -8.66
N GLU A 316 -31.25 5.61 -9.04
CA GLU A 316 -29.83 5.90 -9.24
C GLU A 316 -29.04 5.84 -7.92
N ILE A 317 -29.65 6.24 -6.80
CA ILE A 317 -28.99 6.21 -5.49
C ILE A 317 -28.79 4.77 -4.98
N LEU A 318 -29.59 3.81 -5.46
CA LEU A 318 -29.35 2.39 -5.20
C LEU A 318 -28.08 1.89 -5.91
N LYS A 319 -27.78 2.41 -7.11
CA LYS A 319 -26.54 2.11 -7.84
C LYS A 319 -25.32 2.68 -7.12
N VAL A 320 -25.45 3.86 -6.49
CA VAL A 320 -24.40 4.42 -5.61
C VAL A 320 -24.09 3.47 -4.45
N MET A 321 -25.11 2.93 -3.77
CA MET A 321 -24.88 1.92 -2.72
C MET A 321 -24.21 0.66 -3.27
N ALA A 322 -24.66 0.17 -4.43
CA ALA A 322 -24.08 -1.01 -5.06
C ALA A 322 -22.61 -0.80 -5.44
N VAL A 323 -22.26 0.34 -6.02
CA VAL A 323 -20.88 0.59 -6.46
C VAL A 323 -19.93 0.78 -5.28
N ARG A 324 -20.39 1.42 -4.19
CA ARG A 324 -19.64 1.46 -2.92
C ARG A 324 -19.41 0.05 -2.37
N SER A 325 -20.42 -0.82 -2.48
CA SER A 325 -20.34 -2.21 -1.99
C SER A 325 -19.36 -3.04 -2.83
N ILE A 326 -19.35 -2.84 -4.15
CA ILE A 326 -18.36 -3.44 -5.04
C ILE A 326 -16.95 -2.96 -4.66
N ASN A 327 -16.77 -1.66 -4.47
CA ASN A 327 -15.47 -1.09 -4.10
C ASN A 327 -14.92 -1.65 -2.79
N GLU A 328 -15.79 -1.83 -1.79
CA GLU A 328 -15.43 -2.48 -0.53
C GLU A 328 -14.96 -3.93 -0.73
N LEU A 329 -15.62 -4.69 -1.61
CA LEU A 329 -15.14 -6.02 -2.00
C LEU A 329 -13.79 -5.97 -2.73
N GLU A 330 -13.58 -4.99 -3.62
CA GLU A 330 -12.29 -4.83 -4.33
C GLU A 330 -11.13 -4.65 -3.37
N ARG A 331 -11.31 -3.89 -2.28
CA ARG A 331 -10.27 -3.69 -1.26
C ARG A 331 -9.76 -5.01 -0.68
N ASN A 332 -10.66 -5.97 -0.48
CA ASN A 332 -10.34 -7.26 0.12
C ASN A 332 -9.90 -8.31 -0.91
N TYR A 333 -10.46 -8.30 -2.12
CA TYR A 333 -10.15 -9.28 -3.17
C TYR A 333 -8.94 -8.88 -4.05
N LEU A 334 -8.68 -7.58 -4.17
CA LEU A 334 -7.70 -6.98 -5.08
C LEU A 334 -6.70 -6.05 -4.36
N PRO A 335 -6.09 -6.44 -3.23
CA PRO A 335 -5.07 -5.62 -2.60
C PRO A 335 -3.83 -5.51 -3.52
N ILE A 336 -3.12 -4.38 -3.46
CA ILE A 336 -1.87 -4.23 -4.23
C ILE A 336 -0.72 -5.09 -3.70
N TYR A 337 -0.87 -5.61 -2.48
CA TYR A 337 0.06 -6.52 -1.83
C TYR A 337 -0.67 -7.70 -1.20
N TYR A 338 -0.29 -8.92 -1.59
CA TYR A 338 -0.74 -10.16 -0.96
C TYR A 338 0.31 -10.59 0.07
N TYR A 339 0.01 -10.40 1.36
CA TYR A 339 0.90 -10.77 2.45
C TYR A 339 0.71 -12.23 2.87
N THR A 340 1.78 -12.88 3.31
CA THR A 340 1.74 -14.21 3.93
C THR A 340 1.13 -14.11 5.32
N ASN A 341 -0.04 -14.72 5.55
CA ASN A 341 -0.61 -14.86 6.89
C ASN A 341 0.21 -15.86 7.71
N ASN A 342 1.28 -15.40 8.37
CA ASN A 342 2.09 -16.21 9.29
C ASN A 342 1.29 -16.68 10.52
N ASN A 343 0.11 -16.11 10.78
CA ASN A 343 -0.74 -16.46 11.92
C ASN A 343 -1.63 -17.70 11.70
N GLU A 344 -1.80 -18.19 10.46
CA GLU A 344 -2.68 -19.34 10.19
C GLU A 344 -2.01 -20.71 10.29
N LYS A 345 -0.67 -20.79 10.36
CA LYS A 345 0.02 -22.07 10.61
C LYS A 345 -0.30 -22.65 12.00
N THR A 346 -0.99 -21.91 12.87
CA THR A 346 -1.47 -22.36 14.19
C THR A 346 -2.99 -22.56 14.31
N ALA A 347 -3.79 -22.34 13.25
CA ALA A 347 -5.25 -22.31 13.35
C ALA A 347 -5.99 -23.30 12.42
N VAL A 348 -5.46 -24.51 12.21
CA VAL A 348 -6.31 -25.64 11.78
C VAL A 348 -6.79 -26.40 13.00
N LYS A 349 -7.73 -25.78 13.72
CA LYS A 349 -8.77 -26.47 14.49
C LYS A 349 -10.06 -25.74 14.21
N VAL A 350 -10.86 -26.32 13.32
CA VAL A 350 -12.25 -25.91 13.07
C VAL A 350 -12.99 -25.91 14.40
N SER A 351 -13.21 -24.74 14.97
CA SER A 351 -14.14 -24.54 16.09
C SER A 351 -15.56 -24.48 15.54
N ALA A 352 -16.20 -25.64 15.52
CA ALA A 352 -17.65 -25.71 15.38
C ALA A 352 -18.29 -25.17 16.67
N ASN A 353 -18.78 -23.92 16.65
CA ASN A 353 -19.71 -23.42 17.66
C ASN A 353 -21.12 -23.42 17.08
N THR A 354 -21.79 -24.56 17.23
CA THR A 354 -23.26 -24.66 17.18
C THR A 354 -23.86 -24.14 18.49
N THR A 355 -24.62 -23.06 18.42
CA THR A 355 -25.62 -22.73 19.43
C THR A 355 -26.82 -23.66 19.29
N THR A 356 -27.22 -24.20 20.43
CA THR A 356 -28.28 -25.18 20.68
C THR A 356 -29.67 -24.64 20.37
N ASP A 357 -30.46 -25.40 19.61
CA ASP A 357 -31.85 -25.73 19.97
C ASP A 357 -32.30 -27.00 19.22
N GLN A 358 -32.71 -28.01 20.00
CA GLN A 358 -33.33 -29.27 19.56
C GLN A 358 -34.87 -29.12 19.62
N PRO A 359 -35.70 -29.89 18.87
CA PRO A 359 -35.62 -31.36 18.91
C PRO A 359 -36.13 -32.19 17.69
N LYS A 360 -35.77 -33.49 17.76
CA LYS A 360 -36.39 -34.71 17.18
C LYS A 360 -35.95 -35.23 15.80
N THR A 361 -35.01 -36.18 15.88
CA THR A 361 -35.09 -37.58 15.41
C THR A 361 -35.69 -37.88 14.03
N GLU A 362 -34.82 -38.13 13.05
CA GLU A 362 -34.94 -39.26 12.12
C GLU A 362 -33.53 -39.68 11.64
N ALA A 363 -33.29 -40.98 11.56
CA ALA A 363 -31.97 -41.58 11.39
C ALA A 363 -31.41 -41.39 9.98
N ALA A 364 -30.14 -41.00 9.88
CA ALA A 364 -29.34 -41.06 8.65
C ALA A 364 -27.88 -41.43 8.97
N GLU A 365 -27.26 -42.07 7.99
CA GLU A 365 -26.16 -43.04 8.07
C GLU A 365 -24.80 -42.49 8.53
N ALA A 366 -23.96 -43.42 9.03
CA ALA A 366 -22.60 -43.16 9.50
C ALA A 366 -21.66 -42.63 8.40
N PRO A 367 -20.76 -41.66 8.69
CA PRO A 367 -19.75 -41.21 7.74
C PRO A 367 -18.59 -42.22 7.66
N LYS A 368 -18.20 -42.57 6.43
CA LYS A 368 -17.02 -43.39 6.13
C LYS A 368 -15.74 -42.61 6.41
N GLU A 369 -14.85 -43.20 7.21
CA GLU A 369 -13.44 -42.82 7.30
C GLU A 369 -12.77 -42.93 5.92
N GLU A 370 -12.14 -41.87 5.43
CA GLU A 370 -11.23 -41.93 4.28
C GLU A 370 -9.95 -42.69 4.68
N LYS A 371 -9.95 -44.00 4.49
CA LYS A 371 -8.73 -44.81 4.52
C LYS A 371 -8.03 -44.68 3.17
N ILE A 372 -6.79 -44.16 3.22
CA ILE A 372 -5.80 -44.17 2.15
C ILE A 372 -5.95 -45.42 1.27
N SER A 373 -6.28 -45.21 0.00
CA SER A 373 -6.59 -46.26 -0.97
C SER A 373 -5.46 -47.28 -1.07
N PHE A 374 -5.81 -48.57 -1.16
CA PHE A 374 -4.88 -49.68 -1.38
C PHE A 374 -3.94 -49.42 -2.58
N TRP A 375 -4.44 -48.72 -3.60
CA TRP A 375 -3.65 -48.27 -4.75
C TRP A 375 -2.56 -47.27 -4.39
N GLN A 376 -2.81 -46.32 -3.49
CA GLN A 376 -1.79 -45.37 -3.04
C GLN A 376 -0.67 -46.05 -2.24
N LYS A 377 -0.98 -47.14 -1.52
CA LYS A 377 0.03 -47.97 -0.84
C LYS A 377 0.88 -48.77 -1.84
N ILE A 378 0.26 -49.31 -2.88
CA ILE A 378 0.95 -50.05 -3.97
C ILE A 378 1.88 -49.10 -4.75
N VAL A 379 1.42 -47.91 -5.11
CA VAL A 379 2.24 -46.91 -5.82
C VAL A 379 3.45 -46.48 -4.99
N ARG A 380 3.26 -46.27 -3.67
CA ARG A 380 4.38 -45.94 -2.76
C ARG A 380 5.37 -47.09 -2.57
N PHE A 381 4.88 -48.34 -2.57
CA PHE A 381 5.73 -49.54 -2.51
C PHE A 381 6.60 -49.67 -3.77
N PHE A 382 6.02 -49.51 -4.98
CA PHE A 382 6.77 -49.60 -6.23
C PHE A 382 7.73 -48.42 -6.45
N LYS A 383 7.38 -47.20 -6.03
CA LYS A 383 8.30 -46.03 -6.06
C LYS A 383 9.55 -46.25 -5.20
N LYS A 384 9.40 -46.88 -4.02
CA LYS A 384 10.54 -47.24 -3.16
C LYS A 384 11.37 -48.41 -3.69
N LEU A 385 10.73 -49.36 -4.40
CA LEU A 385 11.40 -50.56 -4.91
C LEU A 385 12.26 -50.28 -6.17
N PHE A 386 11.91 -49.26 -6.96
CA PHE A 386 12.58 -48.97 -8.24
C PHE A 386 13.49 -47.73 -8.26
N GLY A 387 13.81 -47.13 -7.10
CA GLY A 387 14.86 -46.11 -7.01
C GLY A 387 14.64 -44.88 -7.89
N VAL A 388 13.38 -44.48 -8.11
CA VAL A 388 13.07 -43.23 -8.80
C VAL A 388 13.46 -42.08 -7.87
N LYS A 389 14.41 -41.24 -8.30
CA LYS A 389 14.76 -40.00 -7.59
C LYS A 389 13.50 -39.15 -7.40
N ASP A 390 13.25 -38.70 -6.19
CA ASP A 390 12.21 -37.70 -5.94
C ASP A 390 12.54 -36.44 -6.75
N LYS A 391 11.58 -35.97 -7.55
CA LYS A 391 11.66 -34.69 -8.26
C LYS A 391 11.78 -33.56 -7.21
N THR A 392 12.61 -32.56 -7.49
CA THR A 392 12.69 -31.35 -6.65
C THR A 392 11.37 -30.56 -6.72
N SER A 393 11.07 -29.72 -5.72
CA SER A 393 9.82 -28.90 -5.70
C SER A 393 9.66 -28.03 -6.96
N THR A 394 10.77 -27.57 -7.53
CA THR A 394 10.82 -26.83 -8.80
C THR A 394 10.45 -27.73 -10.00
N GLU A 395 10.90 -28.99 -10.03
CA GLU A 395 10.51 -29.98 -11.04
C GLU A 395 9.06 -30.46 -10.89
N MET A 396 8.44 -30.30 -9.72
CA MET A 396 7.01 -30.59 -9.51
C MET A 396 6.09 -29.48 -10.03
N LYS A 397 6.52 -28.21 -10.02
CA LYS A 397 5.75 -27.07 -10.58
C LYS A 397 5.70 -27.08 -12.12
N ALA A 398 6.74 -27.56 -12.78
CA ALA A 398 6.85 -27.51 -14.25
C ALA A 398 5.89 -28.45 -15.01
N ASP A 399 5.39 -29.52 -14.36
CA ASP A 399 4.52 -30.55 -14.95
C ASP A 399 3.04 -30.42 -14.52
N GLN A 400 2.63 -29.26 -13.99
CA GLN A 400 1.26 -29.05 -13.50
C GLN A 400 0.23 -29.01 -14.63
N SER A 401 -0.92 -29.64 -14.39
CA SER A 401 -2.09 -29.55 -15.26
C SER A 401 -2.81 -28.21 -15.13
N ASP A 402 -3.62 -27.85 -16.13
CA ASP A 402 -4.42 -26.61 -16.10
C ASP A 402 -5.35 -26.57 -14.88
N ASP A 403 -5.97 -27.70 -14.51
CA ASP A 403 -6.84 -27.82 -13.33
C ASP A 403 -6.05 -27.55 -12.03
N GLU A 404 -4.84 -28.09 -11.90
CA GLU A 404 -3.97 -27.83 -10.73
C GLU A 404 -3.54 -26.36 -10.63
N LEU A 405 -3.36 -25.68 -11.76
CA LEU A 405 -3.01 -24.26 -11.80
C LEU A 405 -4.23 -23.39 -11.45
N LEU A 406 -5.43 -23.74 -11.94
CA LEU A 406 -6.67 -23.03 -11.68
C LEU A 406 -7.11 -23.13 -10.20
N ASP A 407 -7.02 -24.34 -9.64
CA ASP A 407 -7.43 -24.64 -8.25
C ASP A 407 -6.36 -24.28 -7.21
N ASN A 408 -5.24 -23.70 -7.63
CA ASN A 408 -4.15 -23.35 -6.73
C ASN A 408 -4.60 -22.29 -5.69
N PRO A 409 -4.43 -22.53 -4.38
CA PRO A 409 -4.88 -21.61 -3.34
C PRO A 409 -4.16 -20.25 -3.38
N ASN A 410 -2.97 -20.18 -3.99
CA ASN A 410 -2.21 -18.94 -4.16
C ASN A 410 -2.48 -18.25 -5.51
N ARG A 411 -3.55 -18.63 -6.23
CA ARG A 411 -3.92 -18.03 -7.51
C ARG A 411 -4.79 -16.79 -7.30
N ILE A 412 -4.21 -15.62 -7.55
CA ILE A 412 -4.90 -14.33 -7.40
C ILE A 412 -5.92 -14.09 -8.54
N PRO A 413 -7.01 -13.34 -8.28
CA PRO A 413 -7.36 -12.71 -7.00
C PRO A 413 -7.89 -13.72 -5.96
N VAL A 414 -7.66 -13.44 -4.68
CA VAL A 414 -8.17 -14.23 -3.54
C VAL A 414 -8.67 -13.26 -2.48
N PHE A 415 -9.69 -13.66 -1.73
CA PHE A 415 -10.14 -12.87 -0.58
C PHE A 415 -9.01 -12.79 0.45
N ASN A 416 -8.61 -11.57 0.79
CA ASN A 416 -7.73 -11.27 1.88
C ASN A 416 -8.52 -10.48 2.92
N LYS A 417 -8.53 -10.95 4.18
CA LYS A 417 -8.95 -10.11 5.29
C LYS A 417 -7.87 -9.06 5.46
N ASN A 418 -8.12 -7.87 4.93
CA ASN A 418 -7.22 -6.76 5.08
C ASN A 418 -7.01 -6.49 6.58
N ASN A 419 -5.81 -6.82 7.09
CA ASN A 419 -5.41 -6.64 8.50
C ASN A 419 -5.10 -5.17 8.83
N TYR A 420 -5.68 -4.21 8.11
CA TYR A 420 -5.46 -2.81 8.44
C TYR A 420 -6.19 -2.50 9.75
N TYR A 421 -5.51 -1.76 10.61
CA TYR A 421 -5.90 -1.40 11.98
C TYR A 421 -7.26 -0.69 12.14
N TYR A 422 -8.02 -0.51 11.05
CA TYR A 422 -9.24 0.28 11.00
C TYR A 422 -10.54 -0.53 11.11
N ASP A 423 -10.58 -1.84 10.83
CA ASP A 423 -11.84 -2.59 11.06
C ASP A 423 -11.72 -4.12 11.18
N ASP A 424 -11.90 -4.64 12.40
CA ASP A 424 -12.10 -6.08 12.69
C ASP A 424 -13.47 -6.61 12.18
N GLN A 425 -14.33 -5.77 11.58
CA GLN A 425 -15.69 -6.11 11.17
C GLN A 425 -15.88 -6.34 9.66
N THR A 426 -14.83 -6.32 8.84
CA THR A 426 -14.94 -6.58 7.39
C THR A 426 -15.52 -7.97 7.11
N LYS A 427 -16.76 -8.00 6.61
CA LYS A 427 -17.47 -9.22 6.24
C LYS A 427 -17.32 -9.47 4.74
N ASP A 428 -16.97 -10.69 4.36
CA ASP A 428 -17.17 -11.11 2.97
C ASP A 428 -18.68 -11.25 2.69
N PHE A 429 -19.22 -10.28 1.95
CA PHE A 429 -20.62 -10.26 1.53
C PHE A 429 -20.78 -10.45 0.02
N LEU A 430 -19.76 -10.99 -0.67
CA LEU A 430 -19.79 -11.19 -2.12
C LEU A 430 -21.00 -12.02 -2.58
N ASP A 431 -21.31 -13.11 -1.88
CA ASP A 431 -22.48 -13.96 -2.19
C ASP A 431 -23.81 -13.23 -1.99
N ASP A 432 -23.93 -12.45 -0.91
CA ASP A 432 -25.13 -11.67 -0.60
C ASP A 432 -25.36 -10.59 -1.65
N LEU A 433 -24.29 -9.89 -2.08
CA LEU A 433 -24.35 -8.85 -3.10
C LEU A 433 -24.63 -9.43 -4.50
N GLU A 434 -24.02 -10.55 -4.87
CA GLU A 434 -24.31 -11.24 -6.13
C GLU A 434 -25.79 -11.62 -6.21
N LYS A 435 -26.33 -12.22 -5.14
CA LYS A 435 -27.75 -12.58 -5.07
C LYS A 435 -28.66 -11.35 -5.21
N PHE A 436 -28.31 -10.25 -4.54
CA PHE A 436 -29.02 -8.99 -4.64
C PHE A 436 -29.01 -8.44 -6.08
N THR A 437 -27.83 -8.38 -6.70
CA THR A 437 -27.63 -7.86 -8.05
C THR A 437 -28.31 -8.73 -9.10
N SER A 438 -28.21 -10.05 -8.98
CA SER A 438 -28.89 -11.01 -9.87
C SER A 438 -30.42 -10.90 -9.81
N LYS A 439 -31.01 -10.64 -8.63
CA LYS A 439 -32.43 -10.32 -8.52
C LYS A 439 -32.76 -8.94 -9.08
N THR A 440 -31.86 -7.97 -8.92
CA THR A 440 -32.11 -6.59 -9.34
C THR A 440 -32.08 -6.43 -10.85
N LYS A 441 -31.15 -7.09 -11.55
CA LYS A 441 -31.09 -7.08 -13.02
C LYS A 441 -32.33 -7.68 -13.69
N GLU A 442 -33.12 -8.52 -13.00
CA GLU A 442 -34.37 -9.07 -13.55
C GLU A 442 -35.53 -8.05 -13.52
N LYS A 443 -35.45 -7.05 -12.64
CA LYS A 443 -36.50 -6.03 -12.49
C LYS A 443 -36.12 -4.65 -13.03
N SER A 444 -34.86 -4.29 -12.91
CA SER A 444 -34.35 -3.00 -13.40
C SER A 444 -34.16 -3.04 -14.92
N LYS A 445 -34.40 -1.90 -15.57
CA LYS A 445 -34.18 -1.72 -17.01
C LYS A 445 -32.77 -1.23 -17.34
N ASP A 446 -31.96 -0.94 -16.32
CA ASP A 446 -30.62 -0.38 -16.50
C ASP A 446 -29.57 -1.48 -16.66
N GLU A 447 -28.76 -1.38 -17.71
CA GLU A 447 -27.67 -2.32 -18.00
C GLU A 447 -26.60 -2.33 -16.90
N TYR A 448 -26.53 -1.28 -16.06
CA TYR A 448 -25.65 -1.21 -14.89
C TYR A 448 -25.67 -2.51 -14.06
N TRP A 449 -26.85 -3.08 -13.80
CA TRP A 449 -26.98 -4.26 -12.95
C TRP A 449 -26.43 -5.52 -13.62
N GLN A 450 -26.48 -5.61 -14.96
CA GLN A 450 -25.86 -6.72 -15.69
C GLN A 450 -24.33 -6.60 -15.66
N ILE A 451 -23.80 -5.38 -15.76
CA ILE A 451 -22.35 -5.10 -15.67
C ILE A 451 -21.86 -5.42 -14.25
N ALA A 452 -22.57 -4.97 -13.22
CA ALA A 452 -22.26 -5.29 -11.83
C ALA A 452 -22.31 -6.81 -11.56
N ASP A 453 -23.33 -7.51 -12.05
CA ASP A 453 -23.46 -8.96 -11.90
C ASP A 453 -22.28 -9.70 -12.52
N ALA A 454 -21.91 -9.34 -13.76
CA ALA A 454 -20.74 -9.89 -14.42
C ALA A 454 -19.44 -9.64 -13.64
N TYR A 455 -19.33 -8.51 -12.94
CA TYR A 455 -18.15 -8.19 -12.15
C TYR A 455 -18.08 -9.02 -10.86
N LEU A 456 -19.21 -9.21 -10.19
CA LEU A 456 -19.27 -10.08 -9.01
C LEU A 456 -18.96 -11.54 -9.38
N LYS A 457 -19.42 -12.01 -10.56
CA LYS A 457 -19.00 -13.30 -11.13
C LYS A 457 -17.49 -13.40 -11.33
N PHE A 458 -16.86 -12.33 -11.84
CA PHE A 458 -15.39 -12.26 -11.98
C PHE A 458 -14.68 -12.38 -10.62
N LEU A 459 -15.13 -11.66 -9.59
CA LEU A 459 -14.56 -11.77 -8.23
C LEU A 459 -14.72 -13.18 -7.65
N LYS A 460 -15.84 -13.85 -7.95
CA LYS A 460 -16.11 -15.26 -7.60
C LYS A 460 -15.32 -16.29 -8.42
N LYS A 461 -14.46 -15.84 -9.35
CA LYS A 461 -13.72 -16.67 -10.30
C LYS A 461 -14.60 -17.42 -11.32
N ASP A 462 -15.86 -17.04 -11.47
CA ASP A 462 -16.77 -17.55 -12.51
C ASP A 462 -16.64 -16.71 -13.79
N TYR A 463 -15.46 -16.77 -14.40
CA TYR A 463 -15.10 -15.97 -15.58
C TYR A 463 -15.97 -16.30 -16.80
N LYS A 464 -16.44 -17.54 -16.89
CA LYS A 464 -17.31 -18.00 -17.97
C LYS A 464 -18.68 -17.32 -17.87
N ALA A 465 -19.35 -17.39 -16.72
CA ALA A 465 -20.64 -16.71 -16.55
C ALA A 465 -20.50 -15.19 -16.69
N SER A 466 -19.41 -14.61 -16.18
CA SER A 466 -19.10 -13.19 -16.38
C SER A 466 -19.04 -12.82 -17.87
N THR A 467 -18.29 -13.59 -18.66
CA THR A 467 -18.13 -13.36 -20.11
C THR A 467 -19.45 -13.56 -20.86
N GLU A 468 -20.23 -14.58 -20.50
CA GLU A 468 -21.56 -14.83 -21.08
C GLU A 468 -22.48 -13.63 -20.83
N ILE A 469 -22.56 -13.10 -19.60
CA ILE A 469 -23.36 -11.91 -19.30
C ILE A 469 -22.90 -10.71 -20.15
N LEU A 470 -21.60 -10.39 -20.15
CA LEU A 470 -21.04 -9.25 -20.89
C LEU A 470 -21.26 -9.32 -22.41
N SER A 471 -21.38 -10.51 -22.98
CA SER A 471 -21.62 -10.71 -24.41
C SER A 471 -23.05 -10.33 -24.85
N HIS A 472 -24.02 -10.37 -23.93
CA HIS A 472 -25.43 -10.07 -24.19
C HIS A 472 -25.81 -8.61 -23.92
N ILE A 473 -24.94 -7.82 -23.27
CA ILE A 473 -25.22 -6.42 -22.95
C ILE A 473 -25.11 -5.56 -24.22
N GLN A 474 -26.16 -4.81 -24.52
CA GLN A 474 -26.17 -3.79 -25.57
C GLN A 474 -26.41 -2.42 -24.94
N THR A 475 -25.47 -1.50 -25.10
CA THR A 475 -25.58 -0.15 -24.51
C THR A 475 -24.93 0.89 -25.40
N SER A 476 -25.50 2.10 -25.41
CA SER A 476 -24.94 3.30 -26.04
C SER A 476 -24.19 4.20 -25.04
N ASN A 477 -24.15 3.84 -23.75
CA ASN A 477 -23.44 4.61 -22.74
C ASN A 477 -21.92 4.36 -22.89
N PRO A 478 -21.10 5.39 -23.19
CA PRO A 478 -19.66 5.22 -23.41
C PRO A 478 -18.93 4.71 -22.16
N GLU A 479 -19.36 5.08 -20.96
CA GLU A 479 -18.73 4.61 -19.71
C GLU A 479 -19.01 3.12 -19.48
N TYR A 480 -20.21 2.65 -19.84
CA TYR A 480 -20.56 1.23 -19.80
C TYR A 480 -19.78 0.44 -20.84
N GLN A 481 -19.62 0.97 -22.05
CA GLN A 481 -18.80 0.34 -23.09
C GLN A 481 -17.35 0.18 -22.65
N GLU A 482 -16.77 1.20 -22.00
CA GLU A 482 -15.40 1.14 -21.50
C GLU A 482 -15.25 0.12 -20.35
N GLN A 483 -16.19 0.09 -19.40
CA GLN A 483 -16.20 -0.91 -18.33
C GLN A 483 -16.33 -2.34 -18.88
N ILE A 484 -17.25 -2.56 -19.84
CA ILE A 484 -17.43 -3.87 -20.50
C ILE A 484 -16.17 -4.27 -21.27
N LYS A 485 -15.52 -3.34 -21.99
CA LYS A 485 -14.26 -3.59 -22.70
C LYS A 485 -13.20 -4.06 -21.69
N ARG A 486 -13.00 -3.32 -20.60
CA ARG A 486 -12.04 -3.66 -19.54
C ARG A 486 -12.33 -5.04 -18.93
N MET A 487 -13.58 -5.34 -18.60
CA MET A 487 -13.96 -6.62 -18.00
C MET A 487 -13.75 -7.80 -18.94
N LYS A 488 -13.93 -7.63 -20.25
CA LYS A 488 -13.60 -8.68 -21.24
C LYS A 488 -12.11 -8.99 -21.26
N VAL A 489 -11.25 -7.96 -21.20
CA VAL A 489 -9.78 -8.14 -21.08
C VAL A 489 -9.44 -8.86 -19.76
N LEU A 490 -10.04 -8.44 -18.65
CA LEU A 490 -9.84 -9.07 -17.35
C LEU A 490 -10.26 -10.55 -17.36
N ASN A 491 -11.43 -10.88 -17.89
CA ASN A 491 -11.89 -12.27 -17.97
C ASN A 491 -10.95 -13.13 -18.79
N ASP A 492 -10.51 -12.66 -19.95
CA ASP A 492 -9.60 -13.41 -20.82
C ASP A 492 -8.27 -13.71 -20.11
N ILE A 493 -7.59 -12.68 -19.60
CA ILE A 493 -6.27 -12.82 -18.99
C ILE A 493 -6.31 -13.53 -17.63
N VAL A 494 -7.27 -13.19 -16.77
CA VAL A 494 -7.31 -13.73 -15.40
C VAL A 494 -7.78 -15.18 -15.40
N SER A 495 -8.63 -15.60 -16.35
CA SER A 495 -9.10 -16.98 -16.48
C SER A 495 -8.05 -17.93 -17.06
N GLN A 496 -7.04 -17.42 -17.76
CA GLN A 496 -6.02 -18.24 -18.40
C GLN A 496 -5.24 -19.09 -17.36
N PRO A 497 -5.26 -20.43 -17.45
CA PRO A 497 -4.58 -21.31 -16.50
C PRO A 497 -3.07 -21.11 -16.52
N LYS A 498 -2.51 -21.13 -17.75
CA LYS A 498 -1.09 -21.10 -18.04
C LYS A 498 -0.76 -20.00 -19.05
N ILE A 499 0.28 -19.22 -18.77
CA ILE A 499 0.86 -18.25 -19.69
C ILE A 499 2.01 -18.93 -20.43
N ASP A 500 1.77 -19.31 -21.69
CA ASP A 500 2.77 -19.89 -22.59
C ASP A 500 3.10 -18.92 -23.74
N ALA A 501 3.99 -19.33 -24.65
CA ALA A 501 4.39 -18.49 -25.77
C ALA A 501 3.22 -18.11 -26.71
N ALA A 502 2.24 -19.00 -26.90
CA ALA A 502 1.09 -18.72 -27.75
C ALA A 502 0.17 -17.68 -27.09
N TYR A 503 0.00 -17.77 -25.77
CA TYR A 503 -0.76 -16.78 -25.01
C TYR A 503 -0.01 -15.44 -24.91
N GLU A 504 1.31 -15.45 -24.75
CA GLU A 504 2.15 -14.24 -24.82
C GLU A 504 1.99 -13.52 -26.18
N ASP A 505 1.92 -14.26 -27.28
CA ASP A 505 1.64 -13.70 -28.61
C ASP A 505 0.23 -13.12 -28.71
N HIS A 506 -0.77 -13.78 -28.11
CA HIS A 506 -2.14 -13.28 -27.97
C HIS A 506 -2.19 -11.96 -27.21
N LEU A 507 -1.52 -11.85 -26.06
CA LEU A 507 -1.41 -10.62 -25.27
C LEU A 507 -0.83 -9.46 -26.09
N MET A 508 0.22 -9.73 -26.88
CA MET A 508 0.86 -8.71 -27.71
C MET A 508 0.04 -8.32 -28.93
N LYS A 509 -0.83 -9.21 -29.42
CA LYS A 509 -1.68 -8.95 -30.58
C LYS A 509 -2.92 -8.15 -30.18
N ASP A 510 -3.60 -8.57 -29.12
CA ASP A 510 -4.94 -8.09 -28.81
C ASP A 510 -4.93 -7.07 -27.65
N TYR A 511 -3.90 -7.08 -26.77
CA TYR A 511 -3.86 -6.28 -25.54
C TYR A 511 -2.54 -5.54 -25.28
N ALA A 512 -1.70 -5.33 -26.31
CA ALA A 512 -0.40 -4.65 -26.14
C ALA A 512 -0.52 -3.28 -25.44
N GLU A 513 -1.65 -2.58 -25.59
CA GLU A 513 -1.90 -1.28 -24.94
C GLU A 513 -1.89 -1.32 -23.41
N TYR A 514 -2.11 -2.49 -22.79
CA TYR A 514 -2.03 -2.67 -21.35
C TYR A 514 -0.61 -2.95 -20.86
N PHE A 515 0.34 -3.30 -21.72
CA PHE A 515 1.68 -3.71 -21.31
C PHE A 515 2.78 -2.78 -21.82
N VAL A 516 2.66 -2.27 -23.04
CA VAL A 516 3.64 -1.38 -23.66
C VAL A 516 3.45 0.05 -23.13
N ASP A 517 4.50 0.60 -22.53
CA ASP A 517 4.49 1.99 -22.05
C ASP A 517 4.25 2.95 -23.21
N LYS A 518 3.28 3.85 -23.05
CA LYS A 518 3.05 4.95 -23.98
C LYS A 518 4.02 6.09 -23.62
N PRO A 519 4.56 6.85 -24.60
CA PRO A 519 5.29 8.07 -24.30
C PRO A 519 4.40 8.98 -23.46
N GLU A 520 4.89 9.46 -22.32
CA GLU A 520 4.12 10.37 -21.47
C GLU A 520 3.68 11.59 -22.29
N PRO A 521 2.37 11.94 -22.33
CA PRO A 521 1.97 13.23 -22.84
C PRO A 521 2.60 14.31 -21.96
N LYS A 522 3.24 15.32 -22.58
CA LYS A 522 3.76 16.49 -21.86
C LYS A 522 2.62 17.07 -21.01
N LYS A 523 2.76 17.05 -19.68
CA LYS A 523 1.81 17.71 -18.76
C LYS A 523 1.81 19.20 -19.07
N ASP A 524 0.70 19.68 -19.64
CA ASP A 524 0.43 21.10 -19.91
C ASP A 524 -0.49 21.62 -18.80
N SER A 525 0.03 21.75 -17.58
CA SER A 525 -0.70 22.37 -16.47
C SER A 525 0.23 22.77 -15.32
N THR A 526 0.11 24.03 -14.91
CA THR A 526 0.84 24.70 -13.81
C THR A 526 0.40 24.29 -12.40
N GLU A 527 -0.23 23.11 -12.24
CA GLU A 527 -0.61 22.57 -10.93
C GLU A 527 0.32 21.39 -10.62
N THR A 528 1.40 21.67 -9.91
CA THR A 528 2.19 20.64 -9.24
C THR A 528 1.52 20.32 -7.92
N GLU A 529 0.48 19.49 -7.94
CA GLU A 529 0.09 18.75 -6.74
C GLU A 529 1.19 17.75 -6.44
N TYR A 530 1.81 17.89 -5.27
CA TYR A 530 2.80 16.95 -4.77
C TYR A 530 2.03 15.73 -4.28
N ASP A 531 1.88 14.72 -5.14
CA ASP A 531 1.26 13.47 -4.76
C ASP A 531 2.24 12.66 -3.91
N TYR A 532 2.02 12.65 -2.60
CA TYR A 532 2.85 11.95 -1.63
C TYR A 532 2.71 10.42 -1.73
N TYR A 533 1.58 9.91 -2.24
CA TYR A 533 1.26 8.49 -2.27
C TYR A 533 1.57 7.83 -3.63
N GLY A 534 1.80 8.63 -4.67
CA GLY A 534 2.15 8.17 -6.01
C GLY A 534 0.91 7.86 -6.85
N GLU A 535 1.09 7.33 -8.07
CA GLU A 535 -0.05 7.09 -8.96
C GLU A 535 -0.99 6.00 -8.40
N VAL A 536 -2.31 6.25 -8.50
CA VAL A 536 -3.35 5.29 -8.11
C VAL A 536 -3.16 3.98 -8.89
N PRO A 537 -3.24 2.80 -8.23
CA PRO A 537 -3.04 1.50 -8.88
C PRO A 537 -3.96 1.29 -10.09
N SER A 538 -3.38 0.93 -11.23
CA SER A 538 -4.12 0.82 -12.49
C SER A 538 -4.51 -0.62 -12.85
N THR A 539 -5.43 -0.77 -13.82
CA THR A 539 -5.73 -2.08 -14.44
C THR A 539 -4.48 -2.74 -15.04
N LYS A 540 -3.55 -1.94 -15.59
CA LYS A 540 -2.27 -2.43 -16.12
C LYS A 540 -1.42 -3.06 -15.02
N ASP A 541 -1.37 -2.45 -13.86
CA ASP A 541 -0.59 -2.95 -12.73
C ASP A 541 -1.20 -4.23 -12.16
N PHE A 542 -2.53 -4.32 -12.07
CA PHE A 542 -3.22 -5.56 -11.71
C PHE A 542 -2.90 -6.71 -12.69
N LEU A 543 -2.95 -6.44 -14.01
CA LEU A 543 -2.64 -7.45 -15.01
C LEU A 543 -1.17 -7.90 -14.96
N LYS A 544 -0.23 -6.98 -14.66
CA LYS A 544 1.17 -7.35 -14.42
C LYS A 544 1.31 -8.30 -13.23
N ASP A 545 0.64 -8.00 -12.12
CA ASP A 545 0.64 -8.85 -10.91
C ASP A 545 0.03 -10.23 -11.19
N VAL A 546 -1.06 -10.28 -11.97
CA VAL A 546 -1.67 -11.54 -12.42
C VAL A 546 -0.69 -12.38 -13.21
N LEU A 547 -0.01 -11.80 -14.21
CA LEU A 547 0.98 -12.53 -15.02
C LEU A 547 2.19 -12.96 -14.19
N ALA A 548 2.69 -12.10 -13.30
CA ALA A 548 3.77 -12.43 -12.36
C ALA A 548 3.38 -13.63 -11.48
N ASN A 549 2.14 -13.67 -10.98
CA ASN A 549 1.61 -14.80 -10.22
C ASN A 549 1.54 -16.07 -11.08
N ARG A 550 1.05 -16.01 -12.33
CA ARG A 550 0.98 -17.23 -13.18
C ARG A 550 2.37 -17.81 -13.43
N TYR A 551 3.36 -16.99 -13.79
CA TYR A 551 4.74 -17.46 -13.95
C TYR A 551 5.29 -18.07 -12.65
N PHE A 552 4.98 -17.49 -11.48
CA PHE A 552 5.41 -18.03 -10.18
C PHE A 552 4.80 -19.41 -9.88
N LEU A 553 3.51 -19.58 -10.18
CA LEU A 553 2.81 -20.84 -9.98
C LEU A 553 3.36 -21.92 -10.94
N GLN A 554 3.64 -21.56 -12.19
CA GLN A 554 4.24 -22.42 -13.22
C GLN A 554 5.71 -22.80 -12.95
N GLY A 555 6.37 -22.20 -11.96
CA GLY A 555 7.80 -22.39 -11.68
C GLY A 555 8.73 -21.61 -12.61
N GLU A 556 8.21 -20.65 -13.38
CA GLU A 556 8.97 -19.69 -14.20
C GLU A 556 9.41 -18.48 -13.34
N ASP A 557 10.10 -18.76 -12.24
CA ASP A 557 10.44 -17.77 -11.19
C ASP A 557 11.21 -16.56 -11.75
N GLY A 558 12.09 -16.76 -12.72
CA GLY A 558 12.86 -15.69 -13.36
C GLY A 558 11.98 -14.71 -14.14
N LYS A 559 10.94 -15.20 -14.82
CA LYS A 559 9.95 -14.33 -15.46
C LYS A 559 9.10 -13.62 -14.42
N SER A 560 8.60 -14.36 -13.42
CA SER A 560 7.82 -13.78 -12.32
C SER A 560 8.56 -12.64 -11.63
N PHE A 561 9.85 -12.84 -11.34
CA PHE A 561 10.72 -11.83 -10.75
C PHE A 561 10.86 -10.60 -11.65
N LEU A 562 11.18 -10.80 -12.92
CA LEU A 562 11.35 -9.72 -13.89
C LEU A 562 10.03 -9.05 -14.30
N MET A 563 8.86 -9.50 -13.84
CA MET A 563 7.61 -8.75 -14.01
C MET A 563 7.47 -7.59 -13.02
N SER A 564 8.17 -7.64 -11.88
CA SER A 564 8.02 -6.66 -10.79
C SER A 564 9.35 -6.10 -10.25
N ASN A 565 10.49 -6.60 -10.71
CA ASN A 565 11.83 -6.25 -10.21
C ASN A 565 12.83 -6.20 -11.36
N THR A 566 14.00 -5.62 -11.13
CA THR A 566 15.09 -5.58 -12.11
C THR A 566 16.20 -6.59 -11.82
N LEU A 567 17.09 -6.85 -12.80
CA LEU A 567 18.23 -7.76 -12.62
C LEU A 567 19.09 -7.36 -11.42
N SER A 568 19.36 -6.06 -11.24
CA SER A 568 20.17 -5.55 -10.12
C SER A 568 19.58 -5.86 -8.75
N ASP A 569 18.25 -6.00 -8.62
CA ASP A 569 17.57 -6.31 -7.36
C ASP A 569 17.97 -7.68 -6.78
N LEU A 570 18.48 -8.61 -7.61
CA LEU A 570 19.00 -9.90 -7.14
C LEU A 570 20.12 -9.77 -6.09
N GLN A 571 20.79 -8.61 -6.01
CA GLN A 571 21.80 -8.34 -4.99
C GLN A 571 21.24 -8.42 -3.57
N TYR A 572 19.96 -8.09 -3.36
CA TYR A 572 19.35 -8.03 -2.03
C TYR A 572 18.93 -9.40 -1.50
N ASN A 573 18.64 -10.37 -2.38
CA ASN A 573 18.30 -11.74 -2.00
C ASN A 573 18.92 -12.75 -2.98
N PRO A 574 20.21 -13.10 -2.82
CA PRO A 574 20.91 -14.01 -3.73
C PRO A 574 20.49 -15.49 -3.56
N ASN A 575 19.19 -15.79 -3.71
CA ASN A 575 18.64 -17.14 -3.72
C ASN A 575 19.08 -17.85 -5.00
N SER A 576 19.82 -18.95 -4.88
CA SER A 576 20.41 -19.61 -6.05
C SER A 576 19.41 -20.19 -7.04
N SER A 577 18.22 -20.62 -6.59
CA SER A 577 17.18 -21.12 -7.51
C SER A 577 16.62 -19.98 -8.36
N LEU A 578 16.32 -18.84 -7.73
CA LEU A 578 15.83 -17.66 -8.44
C LEU A 578 16.91 -17.08 -9.37
N VAL A 579 18.13 -16.90 -8.86
CA VAL A 579 19.28 -16.41 -9.66
C VAL A 579 19.46 -17.28 -10.89
N LYS A 580 19.35 -18.61 -10.73
CA LYS A 580 19.43 -19.55 -11.85
C LYS A 580 18.28 -19.37 -12.84
N SER A 581 17.04 -19.21 -12.36
CA SER A 581 15.87 -19.00 -13.22
C SER A 581 15.97 -17.70 -14.03
N VAL A 582 16.44 -16.60 -13.42
CA VAL A 582 16.70 -15.32 -14.12
C VAL A 582 17.85 -15.47 -15.14
N GLU A 583 18.93 -16.16 -14.78
CA GLU A 583 20.03 -16.46 -15.71
C GLU A 583 19.54 -17.28 -16.91
N ASP A 584 18.73 -18.31 -16.69
CA ASP A 584 18.18 -19.15 -17.74
C ASP A 584 17.25 -18.36 -18.68
N PHE A 585 16.43 -17.45 -18.13
CA PHE A 585 15.65 -16.52 -18.95
C PHE A 585 16.54 -15.57 -19.77
N TYR A 586 17.57 -14.99 -19.15
CA TYR A 586 18.55 -14.14 -19.84
C TYR A 586 19.17 -14.90 -21.03
N ARG A 587 19.62 -16.14 -20.81
CA ARG A 587 20.24 -16.99 -21.83
C ARG A 587 19.27 -17.64 -22.82
N LYS A 588 17.96 -17.57 -22.58
CA LYS A 588 16.93 -18.17 -23.46
C LYS A 588 17.06 -17.61 -24.88
N PRO A 589 17.31 -18.47 -25.90
CA PRO A 589 17.23 -18.06 -27.30
C PRO A 589 15.76 -17.97 -27.74
N ASN A 590 15.48 -17.14 -28.75
CA ASN A 590 14.14 -16.99 -29.35
C ASN A 590 13.07 -16.60 -28.31
N LYS A 591 13.26 -15.44 -27.67
CA LYS A 591 12.26 -14.86 -26.79
C LYS A 591 11.01 -14.47 -27.59
N THR A 592 9.83 -14.55 -26.98
CA THR A 592 8.60 -14.02 -27.59
C THR A 592 8.64 -12.49 -27.61
N LYS A 593 7.75 -11.85 -28.39
CA LYS A 593 7.65 -10.38 -28.38
C LYS A 593 7.29 -9.83 -27.00
N PHE A 594 6.49 -10.56 -26.23
CA PHE A 594 6.15 -10.19 -24.86
C PHE A 594 7.38 -10.25 -23.96
N GLU A 595 8.14 -11.35 -24.03
CA GLU A 595 9.38 -11.51 -23.29
C GLU A 595 10.40 -10.43 -23.64
N GLU A 596 10.55 -10.07 -24.91
CA GLU A 596 11.49 -9.03 -25.37
C GLU A 596 11.08 -7.62 -24.93
N GLN A 597 9.81 -7.26 -25.09
CA GLN A 597 9.37 -5.87 -24.89
C GLN A 597 8.90 -5.56 -23.47
N ILE A 598 8.56 -6.58 -22.67
CA ILE A 598 8.00 -6.39 -21.33
C ILE A 598 8.98 -6.94 -20.28
N ILE A 599 9.30 -8.23 -20.33
CA ILE A 599 10.09 -8.89 -19.28
C ILE A 599 11.58 -8.51 -19.37
N ALA A 600 12.17 -8.58 -20.56
CA ALA A 600 13.60 -8.31 -20.77
C ALA A 600 13.97 -6.83 -20.57
N LYS A 601 13.00 -5.90 -20.59
CA LYS A 601 13.25 -4.50 -20.23
C LYS A 601 13.74 -4.32 -18.80
N ASN A 602 13.38 -5.25 -17.91
CA ASN A 602 13.80 -5.22 -16.52
C ASN A 602 15.18 -5.88 -16.30
N ILE A 603 15.85 -6.33 -17.37
CA ILE A 603 17.28 -6.64 -17.32
C ILE A 603 18.04 -5.32 -17.43
N ASP A 604 18.14 -4.61 -16.31
CA ASP A 604 18.82 -3.33 -16.20
C ASP A 604 20.35 -3.45 -16.26
N ASP A 605 21.01 -2.30 -16.42
CA ASP A 605 22.46 -2.25 -16.60
C ASP A 605 23.21 -2.53 -15.29
N VAL A 606 23.78 -3.73 -15.21
CA VAL A 606 24.70 -4.16 -14.13
C VAL A 606 26.17 -4.17 -14.60
N GLY A 607 26.47 -3.48 -15.69
CA GLY A 607 27.76 -3.50 -16.38
C GLY A 607 27.97 -4.80 -17.17
N ASN A 608 28.49 -5.84 -16.52
CA ASN A 608 28.69 -7.15 -17.14
C ASN A 608 27.79 -8.20 -16.48
N ILE A 609 26.72 -8.59 -17.19
CA ILE A 609 25.69 -9.52 -16.69
C ILE A 609 26.27 -10.89 -16.32
N ASP A 610 27.12 -11.47 -17.16
CA ASP A 610 27.76 -12.77 -16.88
C ASP A 610 28.65 -12.71 -15.63
N ALA A 611 29.39 -11.62 -15.47
CA ALA A 611 30.21 -11.38 -14.29
C ALA A 611 29.34 -11.19 -13.04
N PHE A 612 28.21 -10.47 -13.13
CA PHE A 612 27.26 -10.27 -12.04
C PHE A 612 26.74 -11.61 -11.49
N PHE A 613 26.25 -12.50 -12.36
CA PHE A 613 25.84 -13.85 -11.95
C PHE A 613 26.99 -14.65 -11.34
N ALA A 614 28.18 -14.57 -11.93
CA ALA A 614 29.36 -15.27 -11.43
C ALA A 614 29.79 -14.80 -10.03
N VAL A 615 29.68 -13.50 -9.72
CA VAL A 615 29.96 -13.00 -8.35
C VAL A 615 28.98 -13.60 -7.35
N ILE A 616 27.67 -13.61 -7.64
CA ILE A 616 26.66 -14.18 -6.75
C ILE A 616 26.96 -15.65 -6.42
N TYR A 617 27.28 -16.46 -7.43
CA TYR A 617 27.64 -17.87 -7.22
C TYR A 617 28.97 -18.05 -6.49
N GLY A 618 29.96 -17.21 -6.78
CA GLY A 618 31.26 -17.24 -6.11
C GLY A 618 31.16 -16.89 -4.63
N ASP A 619 30.37 -15.86 -4.30
CA ASP A 619 30.13 -15.40 -2.93
C ASP A 619 29.46 -16.49 -2.08
N ARG A 620 28.43 -17.15 -2.63
CA ARG A 620 27.80 -18.29 -1.94
C ARG A 620 28.81 -19.42 -1.71
N ALA A 621 29.65 -19.74 -2.69
CA ALA A 621 30.68 -20.78 -2.53
C ALA A 621 31.74 -20.41 -1.48
N MET A 622 32.14 -19.13 -1.39
CA MET A 622 33.05 -18.63 -0.35
C MET A 622 32.47 -18.86 1.05
N ARG A 623 31.20 -18.50 1.26
CA ARG A 623 30.50 -18.66 2.55
C ARG A 623 30.40 -20.12 2.99
N GLN A 624 30.40 -21.05 2.04
CA GLN A 624 30.41 -22.50 2.30
C GLN A 624 31.82 -23.10 2.39
N ALA A 625 32.87 -22.26 2.39
CA ALA A 625 34.28 -22.64 2.38
C ALA A 625 34.69 -23.57 1.20
N ASP A 626 33.95 -23.50 0.07
CA ASP A 626 34.26 -24.18 -1.18
C ASP A 626 35.09 -23.26 -2.08
N PHE A 627 36.36 -23.08 -1.70
CA PHE A 627 37.26 -22.11 -2.31
C PHE A 627 37.56 -22.39 -3.79
N GLU A 628 37.60 -23.67 -4.19
CA GLU A 628 37.82 -24.06 -5.59
C GLU A 628 36.64 -23.68 -6.47
N LYS A 629 35.41 -23.97 -6.00
CA LYS A 629 34.19 -23.58 -6.71
C LYS A 629 34.08 -22.06 -6.82
N ALA A 630 34.35 -21.34 -5.73
CA ALA A 630 34.35 -19.89 -5.75
C ALA A 630 35.38 -19.31 -6.73
N LYS A 631 36.63 -19.82 -6.72
CA LYS A 631 37.66 -19.44 -7.69
C LYS A 631 37.19 -19.65 -9.13
N SER A 632 36.53 -20.78 -9.41
CA SER A 632 36.00 -21.08 -10.75
C SER A 632 34.97 -20.07 -11.24
N TYR A 633 34.16 -19.52 -10.33
CA TYR A 633 33.19 -18.46 -10.65
C TYR A 633 33.86 -17.10 -10.76
N TYR A 634 34.72 -16.73 -9.79
CA TYR A 634 35.42 -15.44 -9.84
C TYR A 634 36.34 -15.30 -11.06
N ALA A 635 36.87 -16.40 -11.59
CA ALA A 635 37.61 -16.40 -12.85
C ALA A 635 36.77 -15.90 -14.04
N LYS A 636 35.45 -16.15 -14.01
CA LYS A 636 34.47 -15.66 -15.01
C LYS A 636 33.98 -14.24 -14.72
N ALA A 637 34.26 -13.71 -13.52
CA ALA A 637 33.76 -12.41 -13.05
C ALA A 637 34.78 -11.26 -13.17
N GLN A 638 35.90 -11.45 -13.89
CA GLN A 638 36.98 -10.45 -13.95
C GLN A 638 36.55 -9.10 -14.53
N ASN A 639 35.49 -9.08 -15.35
CA ASN A 639 34.92 -7.86 -15.93
C ASN A 639 33.82 -7.22 -15.05
N PHE A 640 33.68 -7.63 -13.78
CA PHE A 640 32.70 -7.06 -12.86
C PHE A 640 33.06 -5.60 -12.52
N THR A 641 32.19 -4.67 -12.90
CA THR A 641 32.41 -3.23 -12.78
C THR A 641 32.09 -2.71 -11.38
N GLY A 642 31.12 -3.31 -10.70
CA GLY A 642 30.75 -3.00 -9.32
C GLY A 642 29.31 -3.38 -9.01
N ILE A 643 28.94 -3.33 -7.73
CA ILE A 643 27.57 -3.51 -7.26
C ILE A 643 26.70 -2.33 -7.76
N PRO A 644 25.55 -2.56 -8.41
CA PRO A 644 24.70 -1.47 -8.88
C PRO A 644 24.24 -0.54 -7.74
N ARG A 645 24.61 0.75 -7.81
CA ARG A 645 24.23 1.79 -6.84
C ARG A 645 23.94 3.11 -7.56
N ILE A 646 23.06 3.92 -6.97
CA ILE A 646 22.65 5.23 -7.47
C ILE A 646 23.05 6.29 -6.44
N ASN A 647 23.74 7.34 -6.91
CA ASN A 647 23.95 8.57 -6.17
C ASN A 647 22.76 9.50 -6.39
N TYR A 648 22.30 10.14 -5.33
CA TYR A 648 21.21 11.10 -5.34
C TYR A 648 21.78 12.50 -5.10
N ASP A 649 21.83 13.30 -6.15
CA ASP A 649 22.26 14.69 -6.09
C ASP A 649 21.05 15.61 -6.16
N TRP A 650 20.94 16.55 -5.23
CA TRP A 650 19.86 17.55 -5.24
C TRP A 650 20.32 18.78 -6.02
N ASP A 651 19.60 19.11 -7.09
CA ASP A 651 19.77 20.36 -7.85
C ASP A 651 18.47 21.18 -7.74
N GLY A 652 18.44 22.08 -6.75
CA GLY A 652 17.24 22.84 -6.39
C GLY A 652 16.08 21.93 -5.96
N ASN A 653 14.98 21.96 -6.70
CA ASN A 653 13.77 21.15 -6.44
C ASN A 653 13.79 19.78 -7.16
N SER A 654 14.87 19.42 -7.86
CA SER A 654 14.96 18.18 -8.63
C SER A 654 16.03 17.23 -8.07
N GLN A 655 15.66 15.96 -7.93
CA GLN A 655 16.58 14.91 -7.50
C GLN A 655 17.18 14.22 -8.73
N LYS A 656 18.48 14.45 -8.98
CA LYS A 656 19.21 13.81 -10.06
C LYS A 656 19.74 12.46 -9.58
N LYS A 657 19.38 11.40 -10.30
CA LYS A 657 19.86 10.03 -10.07
C LYS A 657 21.02 9.72 -11.02
N THR A 658 22.20 9.42 -10.51
CA THR A 658 23.37 9.04 -11.33
C THR A 658 23.95 7.70 -10.90
N PRO A 659 24.33 6.79 -11.83
CA PRO A 659 25.01 5.55 -11.47
C PRO A 659 26.33 5.81 -10.75
N HIS A 660 26.54 5.16 -9.61
CA HIS A 660 27.76 5.31 -8.82
C HIS A 660 28.98 4.75 -9.57
N GLN A 661 30.05 5.54 -9.64
CA GLN A 661 31.31 5.14 -10.29
C GLN A 661 32.37 4.85 -9.22
N TYR A 662 32.62 3.57 -8.98
CA TYR A 662 33.57 3.13 -7.96
C TYR A 662 35.01 3.52 -8.30
N GLY A 663 35.70 4.11 -7.32
CA GLY A 663 37.12 4.43 -7.39
C GLY A 663 38.02 3.19 -7.59
N THR A 664 39.28 3.41 -7.96
CA THR A 664 40.26 2.33 -8.14
C THR A 664 40.63 1.65 -6.82
N ALA A 665 40.73 2.42 -5.74
CA ALA A 665 41.02 1.93 -4.39
C ALA A 665 39.76 1.57 -3.57
N GLU A 666 38.58 1.83 -4.12
CA GLU A 666 37.31 1.58 -3.45
C GLU A 666 36.88 0.12 -3.62
N TYR A 667 36.28 -0.45 -2.57
CA TYR A 667 35.68 -1.78 -2.64
C TYR A 667 34.36 -1.70 -3.42
N ASN A 668 34.34 -2.29 -4.61
CA ASN A 668 33.18 -2.27 -5.50
C ASN A 668 32.29 -3.53 -5.40
N GLY A 669 32.55 -4.42 -4.43
CA GLY A 669 31.95 -5.75 -4.39
C GLY A 669 32.79 -6.87 -5.00
N PHE A 670 33.99 -6.58 -5.54
CA PHE A 670 34.87 -7.60 -6.15
C PHE A 670 36.37 -7.33 -5.96
N ARG A 671 36.83 -6.09 -6.10
CA ARG A 671 38.25 -5.70 -5.96
C ARG A 671 38.47 -4.81 -4.73
N SER A 672 39.73 -4.61 -4.36
CA SER A 672 40.15 -3.75 -3.24
C SER A 672 39.79 -4.31 -1.85
N ILE A 673 39.92 -5.63 -1.67
CA ILE A 673 39.76 -6.31 -0.37
C ILE A 673 41.07 -6.26 0.40
N SER A 674 41.06 -5.65 1.58
CA SER A 674 42.22 -5.55 2.47
C SER A 674 42.59 -6.91 3.08
N ASP A 675 43.89 -7.19 3.23
CA ASP A 675 44.39 -8.37 3.93
C ASP A 675 44.08 -8.40 5.44
N LEU A 676 43.60 -7.28 6.00
CA LEU A 676 43.01 -7.23 7.33
C LEU A 676 41.81 -8.17 7.49
N VAL A 677 41.19 -8.65 6.41
CA VAL A 677 40.16 -9.70 6.46
C VAL A 677 40.66 -10.99 7.14
N PHE A 678 41.97 -11.27 7.07
CA PHE A 678 42.60 -12.39 7.77
C PHE A 678 43.01 -12.06 9.22
N GLY A 679 42.81 -10.81 9.66
CA GLY A 679 43.17 -10.29 10.97
C GLY A 679 42.24 -10.72 12.10
N HIS A 680 42.40 -10.10 13.27
CA HIS A 680 41.52 -10.30 14.42
C HIS A 680 41.05 -8.97 15.02
N ASN A 681 39.85 -8.97 15.61
CA ASN A 681 39.28 -7.78 16.24
C ASN A 681 39.98 -7.46 17.57
N VAL A 682 40.16 -6.17 17.84
CA VAL A 682 40.60 -5.65 19.15
C VAL A 682 39.40 -5.11 19.95
N TRP A 683 38.40 -4.58 19.26
CA TRP A 683 37.12 -4.12 19.81
C TRP A 683 36.04 -4.16 18.71
N GLU A 684 34.76 -4.07 19.09
CA GLU A 684 33.64 -4.11 18.15
C GLU A 684 33.17 -2.71 17.78
N SER A 685 33.67 -2.17 16.67
CA SER A 685 33.16 -0.96 16.02
C SER A 685 33.10 -1.18 14.51
N TYR A 686 31.90 -1.11 13.93
CA TYR A 686 31.70 -1.33 12.48
C TYR A 686 31.64 -0.04 11.68
N GLN A 687 31.65 1.11 12.37
CA GLN A 687 31.67 2.45 11.79
C GLN A 687 33.09 3.05 11.80
N SER A 688 33.97 2.56 12.67
CA SER A 688 35.39 2.91 12.68
C SER A 688 36.12 2.32 11.47
N ALA A 689 37.26 2.90 11.11
CA ALA A 689 38.12 2.34 10.07
C ALA A 689 38.60 0.92 10.44
N PRO A 690 38.86 0.03 9.46
CA PRO A 690 39.27 -1.34 9.75
C PRO A 690 40.58 -1.40 10.54
N GLU A 691 41.51 -0.48 10.27
CA GLU A 691 42.81 -0.38 10.97
C GLU A 691 42.68 0.01 12.45
N GLU A 692 41.56 0.62 12.84
CA GLU A 692 41.27 0.97 14.23
C GLU A 692 40.61 -0.18 14.99
N SER A 693 39.88 -1.04 14.28
CA SER A 693 39.04 -2.10 14.86
C SER A 693 39.73 -3.46 14.85
N MET A 694 40.66 -3.67 13.92
CA MET A 694 41.31 -4.94 13.66
C MET A 694 42.84 -4.83 13.68
N VAL A 695 43.49 -5.92 14.07
CA VAL A 695 44.93 -6.10 13.99
C VAL A 695 45.28 -7.09 12.88
N LYS A 696 46.26 -6.68 12.07
CA LYS A 696 46.85 -7.49 11.00
C LYS A 696 47.69 -8.63 11.59
N GLU A 697 47.55 -9.83 11.02
CA GLU A 697 48.39 -10.99 11.36
C GLU A 697 49.71 -10.98 10.56
N ASP A 698 50.70 -11.77 11.00
CA ASP A 698 51.98 -11.91 10.29
C ASP A 698 51.84 -12.78 9.03
N PHE A 699 52.07 -12.16 7.86
CA PHE A 699 52.01 -12.83 6.55
C PHE A 699 53.40 -13.17 5.98
N SER A 700 54.48 -13.03 6.74
CA SER A 700 55.86 -13.30 6.28
C SER A 700 56.04 -14.69 5.66
N GLN A 701 55.29 -15.69 6.16
CA GLN A 701 55.31 -17.07 5.68
C GLN A 701 54.33 -17.36 4.52
N PHE A 702 53.53 -16.36 4.12
CA PHE A 702 52.41 -16.44 3.18
C PHE A 702 52.48 -15.33 2.12
N SER A 703 53.59 -15.28 1.36
CA SER A 703 53.86 -14.21 0.37
C SER A 703 52.84 -14.05 -0.75
N PHE A 704 51.91 -14.99 -0.89
CA PHE A 704 50.78 -14.93 -1.84
C PHE A 704 49.60 -14.10 -1.32
N ILE A 705 49.55 -13.78 -0.02
CA ILE A 705 48.59 -12.83 0.55
C ILE A 705 49.07 -11.41 0.24
N LYS A 706 48.32 -10.69 -0.59
CA LYS A 706 48.65 -9.32 -1.00
C LYS A 706 47.91 -8.32 -0.09
N PRO A 707 48.47 -7.10 0.13
CA PRO A 707 47.80 -6.06 0.92
C PRO A 707 46.37 -5.74 0.47
N MET A 708 46.16 -5.73 -0.84
CA MET A 708 44.85 -5.55 -1.47
C MET A 708 44.67 -6.66 -2.52
N MET A 709 43.52 -7.33 -2.48
CA MET A 709 43.17 -8.44 -3.36
C MET A 709 41.82 -8.18 -4.03
N ASN A 710 41.59 -8.84 -5.17
CA ASN A 710 40.22 -9.11 -5.64
C ASN A 710 39.73 -10.47 -5.15
N LYS A 711 38.43 -10.76 -5.35
CA LYS A 711 37.81 -12.03 -4.94
C LYS A 711 38.48 -13.28 -5.55
N LEU A 712 38.99 -13.18 -6.79
CA LEU A 712 39.73 -14.28 -7.43
C LEU A 712 41.08 -14.56 -6.73
N GLU A 713 41.84 -13.51 -6.44
CA GLU A 713 43.11 -13.61 -5.70
C GLU A 713 42.89 -14.08 -4.27
N LEU A 714 41.84 -13.61 -3.61
CA LEU A 714 41.46 -14.04 -2.27
C LEU A 714 41.12 -15.54 -2.23
N ALA A 715 40.35 -16.02 -3.21
CA ALA A 715 40.03 -17.44 -3.35
C ALA A 715 41.28 -18.29 -3.59
N ASP A 716 42.22 -17.81 -4.42
CA ASP A 716 43.51 -18.48 -4.64
C ASP A 716 44.36 -18.55 -3.37
N ALA A 717 44.45 -17.44 -2.61
CA ALA A 717 45.14 -17.40 -1.34
C ALA A 717 44.54 -18.41 -0.33
N LEU A 718 43.21 -18.50 -0.27
CA LEU A 718 42.51 -19.46 0.59
C LEU A 718 42.76 -20.92 0.19
N ILE A 719 42.85 -21.22 -1.10
CA ILE A 719 43.24 -22.57 -1.59
C ILE A 719 44.67 -22.90 -1.15
N GLN A 720 45.60 -21.96 -1.30
CA GLN A 720 46.98 -22.15 -0.87
C GLN A 720 47.10 -22.33 0.65
N LEU A 721 46.38 -21.51 1.44
CA LEU A 721 46.30 -21.67 2.90
C LEU A 721 45.69 -23.02 3.27
N LYS A 722 44.63 -23.46 2.61
CA LYS A 722 43.98 -24.75 2.87
C LYS A 722 44.92 -25.92 2.60
N LYS A 723 45.75 -25.82 1.56
CA LYS A 723 46.80 -26.81 1.26
C LYS A 723 47.87 -26.82 2.35
N ILE A 724 48.37 -25.65 2.76
CA ILE A 724 49.39 -25.54 3.83
C ILE A 724 48.84 -26.04 5.17
N GLY A 725 47.59 -25.71 5.49
CA GLY A 725 46.88 -26.12 6.70
C GLY A 725 46.60 -27.62 6.81
N SER A 726 46.98 -28.43 5.81
CA SER A 726 46.94 -29.89 5.91
C SER A 726 48.19 -30.49 6.58
N GLY A 727 49.24 -29.70 6.80
CA GLY A 727 50.43 -30.13 7.54
C GLY A 727 50.23 -30.10 9.06
N GLU A 728 51.31 -30.38 9.80
CA GLU A 728 51.30 -30.45 11.28
C GLU A 728 52.27 -29.47 11.95
N ASP A 729 52.86 -28.54 11.18
CA ASP A 729 53.84 -27.57 11.65
C ASP A 729 53.23 -26.23 12.10
N GLU A 730 54.07 -25.33 12.61
CA GLU A 730 53.66 -23.98 13.02
C GLU A 730 53.05 -23.19 11.84
N LYS A 731 53.56 -23.42 10.62
CA LYS A 731 53.05 -22.78 9.41
C LYS A 731 51.63 -23.25 9.09
N SER A 732 51.33 -24.54 9.24
CA SER A 732 49.99 -25.11 9.14
C SER A 732 49.05 -24.56 10.21
N THR A 733 49.54 -24.39 11.44
CA THR A 733 48.79 -23.76 12.54
C THR A 733 48.31 -22.36 12.15
N LYS A 734 49.23 -21.50 11.71
CA LYS A 734 48.91 -20.14 11.26
C LYS A 734 47.96 -20.16 10.06
N ALA A 735 48.21 -21.01 9.07
CA ALA A 735 47.35 -21.11 7.88
C ALA A 735 45.89 -21.44 8.24
N ASN A 736 45.66 -22.43 9.10
CA ASN A 736 44.31 -22.78 9.57
C ASN A 736 43.67 -21.63 10.36
N GLN A 737 44.44 -20.94 11.21
CA GLN A 737 43.91 -19.78 11.94
C GLN A 737 43.50 -18.64 11.02
N LEU A 738 44.29 -18.32 9.98
CA LEU A 738 43.95 -17.28 9.01
C LEU A 738 42.65 -17.61 8.24
N ILE A 739 42.45 -18.88 7.85
CA ILE A 739 41.19 -19.31 7.21
C ILE A 739 40.01 -19.15 8.18
N GLY A 740 40.19 -19.55 9.44
CA GLY A 740 39.17 -19.37 10.48
C GLY A 740 38.81 -17.89 10.67
N ASN A 741 39.82 -17.01 10.72
CA ASN A 741 39.64 -15.56 10.82
C ASN A 741 38.82 -15.00 9.67
N LEU A 742 39.16 -15.34 8.43
CA LEU A 742 38.39 -14.85 7.28
C LEU A 742 36.92 -15.30 7.36
N LEU A 743 36.66 -16.58 7.63
CA LEU A 743 35.29 -17.11 7.72
C LEU A 743 34.48 -16.44 8.84
N TYR A 744 35.12 -16.14 9.99
CA TYR A 744 34.49 -15.40 11.07
C TYR A 744 34.28 -13.91 10.71
N ASN A 745 35.31 -13.26 10.17
CA ASN A 745 35.29 -11.83 9.85
C ASN A 745 34.31 -11.49 8.72
N THR A 746 33.91 -12.45 7.89
CA THR A 746 32.86 -12.26 6.87
C THR A 746 31.50 -12.82 7.28
N SER A 747 31.33 -13.26 8.54
CA SER A 747 30.02 -13.64 9.10
C SER A 747 29.24 -12.42 9.59
N SER A 748 28.00 -12.60 10.03
CA SER A 748 27.16 -11.54 10.63
C SER A 748 27.81 -10.81 11.81
N LEU A 749 28.71 -11.48 12.55
CA LEU A 749 29.48 -10.90 13.66
C LEU A 749 30.78 -10.21 13.22
N GLY A 750 31.24 -10.45 11.99
CA GLY A 750 32.55 -10.02 11.54
C GLY A 750 32.56 -8.60 10.97
N TYR A 751 33.72 -7.92 11.04
CA TYR A 751 33.87 -6.57 10.51
C TYR A 751 33.72 -6.50 8.98
N TYR A 752 34.10 -7.56 8.26
CA TYR A 752 34.05 -7.68 6.80
C TYR A 752 32.81 -8.45 6.29
N ARG A 753 31.71 -8.43 7.05
CA ARG A 753 30.44 -9.12 6.76
C ARG A 753 29.85 -8.86 5.36
N GLN A 754 30.15 -7.72 4.75
CA GLN A 754 29.65 -7.31 3.45
C GLN A 754 30.26 -8.09 2.28
N LEU A 755 31.43 -8.72 2.47
CA LEU A 755 32.26 -9.19 1.35
C LEU A 755 31.58 -10.24 0.47
N PHE A 756 30.75 -11.12 1.05
CA PHE A 756 30.16 -12.26 0.34
C PHE A 756 28.62 -12.26 0.35
N VAL A 757 28.02 -11.08 0.47
CA VAL A 757 26.56 -10.90 0.50
C VAL A 757 26.09 -9.82 -0.48
N MET A 758 26.86 -9.57 -1.55
CA MET A 758 26.56 -8.54 -2.57
C MET A 758 26.31 -7.14 -1.98
N ASP A 759 27.13 -6.75 -0.99
CA ASP A 759 27.09 -5.44 -0.36
C ASP A 759 28.49 -4.79 -0.35
N VAL A 760 28.57 -3.49 -0.09
CA VAL A 760 29.82 -2.70 -0.20
C VAL A 760 30.35 -2.19 1.13
N ASP A 761 29.52 -2.13 2.17
CA ASP A 761 29.91 -1.52 3.45
C ASP A 761 29.19 -2.14 4.67
N ASN A 762 29.41 -1.55 5.84
CA ASN A 762 28.80 -1.95 7.12
C ASN A 762 27.50 -1.21 7.45
N THR A 763 26.86 -0.50 6.50
CA THR A 763 25.55 0.13 6.71
C THR A 763 24.51 -0.90 7.17
N ASN A 764 23.58 -0.54 8.05
CA ASN A 764 22.63 -1.50 8.61
C ASN A 764 21.78 -2.18 7.51
N GLY A 765 21.48 -3.47 7.65
CA GLY A 765 20.76 -4.27 6.65
C GLY A 765 20.70 -5.76 6.99
N GLY A 766 20.17 -6.60 6.09
CA GLY A 766 19.94 -8.02 6.39
C GLY A 766 21.18 -8.86 6.72
N LYS A 767 22.39 -8.38 6.41
CA LYS A 767 23.67 -9.03 6.75
C LYS A 767 23.94 -9.14 8.25
N TYR A 768 23.19 -8.41 9.08
CA TYR A 768 23.24 -8.50 10.54
C TYR A 768 22.29 -9.58 11.11
N ASN A 769 21.42 -10.18 10.29
CA ASN A 769 20.42 -11.13 10.76
C ASN A 769 21.05 -12.50 11.03
N PHE A 770 20.86 -13.03 12.24
CA PHE A 770 21.36 -14.34 12.65
C PHE A 770 20.48 -15.50 12.17
N TRP A 771 19.19 -15.24 11.99
CA TRP A 771 18.24 -16.22 11.52
C TRP A 771 17.19 -15.53 10.65
N ASN A 772 17.02 -16.06 9.45
CA ASN A 772 15.89 -15.74 8.60
C ASN A 772 15.68 -16.92 7.63
N THR A 773 15.28 -18.09 8.16
CA THR A 773 15.02 -19.27 7.31
C THR A 773 13.67 -19.93 7.55
N ASP A 774 12.80 -19.33 8.35
CA ASP A 774 11.43 -19.84 8.52
C ASP A 774 10.48 -19.33 7.41
N SER A 775 10.97 -18.48 6.50
CA SER A 775 10.39 -18.30 5.18
C SER A 775 11.18 -19.12 4.14
N GLU A 776 10.69 -20.33 3.85
CA GLU A 776 10.65 -20.77 2.45
C GLU A 776 10.20 -19.56 1.62
N THR A 777 10.97 -19.14 0.59
CA THR A 777 10.76 -17.93 -0.23
C THR A 777 9.67 -17.00 0.32
N PRO A 778 10.00 -15.86 0.97
CA PRO A 778 8.98 -15.01 1.64
C PRO A 778 7.84 -14.56 0.70
N TYR A 779 8.03 -14.78 -0.59
CA TYR A 779 7.11 -14.69 -1.71
C TYR A 779 6.18 -15.92 -1.80
N GLN A 780 4.92 -15.78 -1.38
CA GLN A 780 3.88 -16.80 -1.56
C GLN A 780 3.16 -16.72 -2.91
N TYR A 781 3.04 -15.51 -3.47
CA TYR A 781 2.23 -15.23 -4.66
C TYR A 781 3.08 -14.86 -5.89
N TYR A 782 4.11 -14.05 -5.69
CA TYR A 782 5.04 -13.53 -6.70
C TYR A 782 6.18 -12.79 -5.99
N TYR A 783 7.14 -12.27 -6.76
CA TYR A 783 8.32 -11.57 -6.22
C TYR A 783 8.19 -10.04 -6.06
N LYS A 784 7.01 -9.44 -6.15
CA LYS A 784 6.81 -7.99 -5.85
C LYS A 784 7.31 -7.68 -4.42
N ASN A 785 7.83 -6.46 -4.21
CA ASN A 785 8.52 -6.04 -2.97
C ASN A 785 9.79 -6.82 -2.65
N PHE A 786 10.51 -7.29 -3.68
CA PHE A 786 11.68 -8.13 -3.49
C PHE A 786 12.71 -7.47 -2.56
N THR A 787 12.95 -6.17 -2.73
CA THR A 787 13.96 -5.40 -2.01
C THR A 787 13.58 -5.04 -0.58
N ASN A 788 12.30 -5.17 -0.18
CA ASN A 788 11.83 -4.84 1.16
C ASN A 788 12.26 -5.87 2.21
N THR A 789 12.56 -7.10 1.78
CA THR A 789 13.06 -8.16 2.64
C THR A 789 14.44 -8.60 2.14
N THR A 790 15.36 -8.84 3.07
CA THR A 790 16.71 -9.32 2.77
C THR A 790 16.87 -10.74 3.34
N PHE A 791 17.15 -11.68 2.45
CA PHE A 791 17.37 -13.09 2.69
C PHE A 791 18.82 -13.38 2.37
N ILE A 792 19.59 -13.55 3.43
CA ILE A 792 20.95 -14.06 3.37
C ILE A 792 20.91 -15.37 4.14
N GLU A 793 21.34 -16.48 3.50
CA GLU A 793 21.44 -17.78 4.17
C GLU A 793 22.21 -17.60 5.49
N PRO A 794 21.81 -18.16 6.64
CA PRO A 794 22.55 -17.98 7.89
C PRO A 794 23.99 -18.48 7.81
N ASP A 795 24.91 -17.80 8.50
CA ASP A 795 26.31 -18.22 8.52
C ASP A 795 26.51 -19.58 9.18
N ASN A 796 27.43 -20.39 8.65
CA ASN A 796 27.82 -21.64 9.27
C ASN A 796 29.07 -21.43 10.12
N PHE A 797 28.88 -21.01 11.38
CA PHE A 797 29.98 -20.78 12.33
C PHE A 797 30.83 -22.04 12.61
N ASP A 798 30.31 -23.24 12.36
CA ASP A 798 31.10 -24.47 12.48
C ASP A 798 32.25 -24.53 11.48
N LEU A 799 32.15 -23.86 10.33
CA LEU A 799 33.25 -23.78 9.38
C LEU A 799 34.47 -23.09 9.99
N ALA A 800 34.29 -21.90 10.59
CA ALA A 800 35.37 -21.18 11.27
C ALA A 800 35.91 -21.99 12.46
N ILE A 801 35.03 -22.52 13.31
CA ILE A 801 35.40 -23.35 14.47
C ILE A 801 36.24 -24.56 14.06
N ASN A 802 35.91 -25.23 12.95
CA ASN A 802 36.64 -26.40 12.48
C ASN A 802 38.08 -26.06 12.05
N TYR A 803 38.29 -24.91 11.40
CA TYR A 803 39.65 -24.45 11.07
C TYR A 803 40.42 -24.01 12.32
N TYR A 804 39.79 -23.28 13.24
CA TYR A 804 40.41 -22.95 14.52
C TYR A 804 40.77 -24.18 15.34
N LYS A 805 39.94 -25.22 15.35
CA LYS A 805 40.22 -26.48 16.04
C LYS A 805 41.46 -27.17 15.48
N LYS A 806 41.68 -27.14 14.16
CA LYS A 806 42.92 -27.64 13.55
C LYS A 806 44.12 -26.84 14.05
N ALA A 807 44.04 -25.51 14.02
CA ALA A 807 45.11 -24.64 14.53
C ALA A 807 45.38 -24.88 16.03
N LEU A 808 44.35 -25.05 16.85
CA LEU A 808 44.48 -25.32 18.28
C LEU A 808 45.24 -26.63 18.55
N ASN A 809 44.92 -27.67 17.78
CA ASN A 809 45.50 -28.99 17.94
C ASN A 809 46.98 -29.03 17.54
N THR A 810 47.38 -28.28 16.52
CA THR A 810 48.77 -28.23 16.02
C THR A 810 49.63 -27.19 16.72
N SER A 811 49.04 -26.20 17.39
CA SER A 811 49.78 -25.18 18.13
C SER A 811 50.54 -25.79 19.32
N THR A 812 51.75 -25.29 19.59
CA THR A 812 52.52 -25.60 20.81
C THR A 812 52.63 -24.39 21.74
N ASP A 813 52.35 -23.18 21.26
CA ASP A 813 52.45 -21.95 22.04
C ASP A 813 51.17 -21.71 22.88
N LYS A 814 51.37 -21.47 24.18
CA LYS A 814 50.28 -21.29 25.14
C LYS A 814 49.51 -20.00 24.91
N GLU A 815 50.18 -18.92 24.53
CA GLU A 815 49.54 -17.63 24.21
C GLU A 815 48.70 -17.75 22.93
N GLN A 816 49.28 -18.34 21.89
CA GLN A 816 48.58 -18.62 20.64
C GLN A 816 47.34 -19.52 20.84
N LYS A 817 47.41 -20.54 21.71
CA LYS A 817 46.25 -21.37 22.06
C LYS A 817 45.14 -20.58 22.74
N ALA A 818 45.50 -19.66 23.64
CA ALA A 818 44.54 -18.77 24.26
C ALA A 818 43.84 -17.87 23.21
N ARG A 819 44.59 -17.29 22.26
CA ARG A 819 44.00 -16.48 21.18
C ARG A 819 43.03 -17.31 20.33
N ILE A 820 43.44 -18.50 19.91
CA ILE A 820 42.59 -19.40 19.10
C ILE A 820 41.31 -19.78 19.85
N LEU A 821 41.40 -20.12 21.15
CA LEU A 821 40.22 -20.45 21.94
C LEU A 821 39.27 -19.27 22.09
N PHE A 822 39.77 -18.03 22.17
CA PHE A 822 38.91 -16.85 22.19
C PHE A 822 38.16 -16.69 20.86
N GLN A 823 38.86 -16.86 19.73
CA GLN A 823 38.23 -16.82 18.40
C GLN A 823 37.19 -17.93 18.21
N MET A 824 37.45 -19.13 18.72
CA MET A 824 36.46 -20.21 18.75
C MET A 824 35.25 -19.84 19.60
N ALA A 825 35.45 -19.19 20.74
CA ALA A 825 34.36 -18.73 21.60
C ALA A 825 33.51 -17.63 20.94
N SER A 826 34.14 -16.70 20.21
CA SER A 826 33.42 -15.69 19.43
C SER A 826 32.54 -16.31 18.33
N ALA A 827 33.05 -17.33 17.61
CA ALA A 827 32.24 -18.07 16.66
C ALA A 827 31.13 -18.90 17.33
N GLU A 828 31.39 -19.50 18.50
CA GLU A 828 30.39 -20.21 19.32
C GLU A 828 29.28 -19.28 19.81
N GLN A 829 29.60 -18.02 20.10
CA GLN A 829 28.62 -16.98 20.43
C GLN A 829 27.68 -16.68 19.25
N GLY A 830 28.18 -16.70 18.02
CA GLY A 830 27.35 -16.64 16.81
C GLY A 830 26.31 -17.76 16.76
N LYS A 831 26.71 -18.99 17.10
CA LYS A 831 25.78 -20.13 17.20
C LYS A 831 24.71 -19.92 18.27
N TYR A 832 25.06 -19.27 19.39
CA TYR A 832 24.06 -18.89 20.41
C TYR A 832 23.05 -17.89 19.87
N TYR A 833 23.48 -16.84 19.17
CA TYR A 833 22.55 -15.85 18.60
C TYR A 833 21.62 -16.47 17.55
N GLN A 834 22.11 -17.43 16.77
CA GLN A 834 21.27 -18.24 15.89
C GLN A 834 20.25 -19.08 16.67
N TYR A 835 20.64 -19.65 17.81
CA TYR A 835 19.72 -20.38 18.68
C TYR A 835 18.67 -19.47 19.31
N GLU A 836 19.09 -18.33 19.86
CA GLU A 836 18.21 -17.34 20.50
C GLU A 836 17.16 -16.83 19.51
N THR A 837 17.58 -16.46 18.29
CA THR A 837 16.66 -15.95 17.27
C THR A 837 15.63 -17.02 16.82
N LYS A 838 16.00 -18.31 16.85
CA LYS A 838 15.09 -19.44 16.55
C LYS A 838 14.08 -19.75 17.65
N ASN A 839 14.31 -19.24 18.85
CA ASN A 839 13.50 -19.56 20.02
C ASN A 839 13.03 -18.23 20.63
N PRO A 840 12.14 -17.47 19.96
CA PRO A 840 11.59 -16.26 20.55
C PRO A 840 10.66 -16.57 21.73
N SER A 841 10.44 -15.58 22.60
CA SER A 841 9.42 -15.68 23.66
C SER A 841 8.01 -15.68 23.04
N ASN A 842 7.15 -16.59 23.48
CA ASN A 842 5.73 -16.63 23.10
C ASN A 842 4.83 -15.90 24.13
N VAL A 843 5.41 -15.08 25.00
CA VAL A 843 4.66 -14.38 26.06
C VAL A 843 4.08 -13.07 25.51
N ASP A 844 2.75 -13.02 25.41
CA ASP A 844 1.99 -11.84 25.00
C ASP A 844 2.19 -10.68 25.98
N TYR A 845 2.44 -9.47 25.47
CA TYR A 845 2.63 -8.25 26.27
C TYR A 845 1.43 -7.92 27.18
N SER A 846 0.23 -8.32 26.78
CA SER A 846 -1.01 -8.16 27.55
C SER A 846 -1.15 -9.14 28.72
N ASP A 847 -0.29 -10.15 28.83
CA ASP A 847 -0.35 -11.13 29.92
C ASP A 847 -0.09 -10.43 31.27
N PRO A 848 -0.98 -10.56 32.28
CA PRO A 848 -0.79 -9.91 33.58
C PRO A 848 0.50 -10.32 34.32
N LYS A 849 1.15 -11.42 33.90
CA LYS A 849 2.44 -11.91 34.40
C LYS A 849 3.57 -11.78 33.37
N TRP A 850 3.43 -10.92 32.38
CA TRP A 850 4.41 -10.75 31.29
C TRP A 850 5.84 -10.59 31.82
N SER A 851 6.06 -9.75 32.85
CA SER A 851 7.38 -9.53 33.45
C SER A 851 7.97 -10.82 34.06
N GLU A 852 7.19 -11.56 34.86
CA GLU A 852 7.64 -12.79 35.52
C GLU A 852 8.00 -13.87 34.49
N LYS A 853 7.15 -14.04 33.46
CA LYS A 853 7.35 -15.03 32.40
C LYS A 853 8.52 -14.67 31.49
N THR A 854 8.69 -13.39 31.17
CA THR A 854 9.83 -12.89 30.37
C THR A 854 11.13 -13.07 31.14
N ASP A 855 11.16 -12.77 32.45
CA ASP A 855 12.33 -13.00 33.30
C ASP A 855 12.68 -14.50 33.40
N ALA A 856 11.68 -15.37 33.53
CA ALA A 856 11.88 -16.82 33.56
C ALA A 856 12.44 -17.34 32.23
N PHE A 857 11.92 -16.84 31.12
CA PHE A 857 12.41 -17.16 29.78
C PHE A 857 13.85 -16.68 29.56
N GLN A 858 14.18 -15.46 29.97
CA GLN A 858 15.55 -14.95 29.91
C GLN A 858 16.52 -15.80 30.74
N LYS A 859 16.12 -16.21 31.96
CA LYS A 859 16.92 -17.14 32.78
C LYS A 859 17.16 -18.48 32.09
N GLN A 860 16.17 -19.00 31.37
CA GLN A 860 16.31 -20.23 30.59
C GLN A 860 17.32 -20.04 29.45
N LEU A 861 17.25 -18.92 28.71
CA LEU A 861 18.22 -18.59 27.67
C LEU A 861 19.63 -18.47 28.24
N ASP A 862 19.81 -17.80 29.38
CA ASP A 862 21.09 -17.66 30.05
C ASP A 862 21.67 -19.01 30.49
N GLN A 863 20.83 -19.92 31.00
CA GLN A 863 21.25 -21.28 31.34
C GLN A 863 21.73 -22.05 30.10
N ILE A 864 20.98 -21.97 29.00
CA ILE A 864 21.34 -22.63 27.73
C ILE A 864 22.64 -22.05 27.18
N LYS A 865 22.79 -20.72 27.19
CA LYS A 865 24.01 -20.03 26.78
C LYS A 865 25.21 -20.57 27.53
N ASN A 866 25.11 -20.65 28.87
CA ASN A 866 26.19 -21.14 29.73
C ASN A 866 26.50 -22.63 29.53
N GLN A 867 25.48 -23.47 29.36
CA GLN A 867 25.65 -24.92 29.27
C GLN A 867 26.11 -25.40 27.89
N LYS A 868 25.70 -24.72 26.80
CA LYS A 868 25.88 -25.20 25.43
C LYS A 868 26.75 -24.31 24.54
N TYR A 869 26.95 -23.04 24.89
CA TYR A 869 27.58 -22.04 24.01
C TYR A 869 28.66 -21.20 24.70
N ARG A 870 29.29 -21.73 25.74
CA ARG A 870 30.46 -21.14 26.42
C ARG A 870 31.58 -22.15 26.63
N THR A 871 31.65 -23.18 25.79
CA THR A 871 32.62 -24.27 25.90
C THR A 871 34.05 -23.72 25.87
N TYR A 872 34.33 -22.86 24.89
CA TYR A 872 35.69 -22.35 24.69
C TYR A 872 36.08 -21.25 25.69
N PHE A 873 35.11 -20.45 26.15
CA PHE A 873 35.31 -19.55 27.29
C PHE A 873 35.62 -20.32 28.58
N ALA A 874 34.94 -21.44 28.84
CA ALA A 874 35.24 -22.28 30.01
C ALA A 874 36.65 -22.89 29.91
N MET A 875 37.10 -23.30 28.73
CA MET A 875 38.47 -23.76 28.49
C MET A 875 39.49 -22.64 28.74
N LEU A 876 39.25 -21.42 28.26
CA LEU A 876 40.09 -20.26 28.55
C LEU A 876 40.21 -20.00 30.06
N LYS A 877 39.08 -19.97 30.76
CA LYS A 877 39.04 -19.72 32.22
C LYS A 877 39.80 -20.78 33.00
N THR A 878 39.67 -22.06 32.62
CA THR A 878 40.23 -23.17 33.41
C THR A 878 41.67 -23.51 33.06
N GLN A 879 42.11 -23.27 31.82
CA GLN A 879 43.40 -23.77 31.32
C GLN A 879 44.38 -22.65 30.89
N TYR A 880 43.88 -21.43 30.64
CA TYR A 880 44.67 -20.34 30.04
C TYR A 880 44.50 -18.97 30.72
N ALA A 881 43.88 -18.90 31.90
CA ALA A 881 43.65 -17.63 32.61
C ALA A 881 44.94 -16.88 32.99
N ASP A 882 46.07 -17.58 33.08
CA ASP A 882 47.38 -17.00 33.40
C ASP A 882 48.09 -16.35 32.21
N THR A 883 47.63 -16.63 30.98
CA THR A 883 48.18 -16.06 29.74
C THR A 883 47.97 -14.55 29.66
N GLU A 884 48.91 -13.86 29.03
CA GLU A 884 48.80 -12.41 28.81
C GLU A 884 47.66 -12.08 27.86
N THR A 885 47.43 -12.96 26.87
CA THR A 885 46.27 -12.89 25.99
C THR A 885 44.96 -12.87 26.79
N ALA A 886 44.76 -13.79 27.74
CA ALA A 886 43.54 -13.82 28.54
C ALA A 886 43.39 -12.56 29.42
N LYS A 887 44.48 -12.06 30.01
CA LYS A 887 44.44 -10.83 30.82
C LYS A 887 44.07 -9.60 30.00
N ASN A 888 44.65 -9.45 28.82
CA ASN A 888 44.35 -8.35 27.90
C ASN A 888 42.89 -8.40 27.42
N LEU A 889 42.37 -9.60 27.14
CA LEU A 889 40.97 -9.79 26.76
C LEU A 889 40.00 -9.39 27.89
N MET A 890 40.33 -9.64 29.16
CA MET A 890 39.48 -9.19 30.28
C MET A 890 39.41 -7.66 30.40
N GLY A 891 40.47 -6.95 29.98
CA GLY A 891 40.52 -5.49 29.97
C GLY A 891 39.80 -4.84 28.77
N SER A 892 39.72 -5.55 27.64
CA SER A 892 39.15 -5.05 26.37
C SER A 892 37.74 -5.56 26.08
N CYS A 893 37.33 -6.69 26.66
CA CYS A 893 36.00 -7.28 26.48
C CYS A 893 35.28 -7.42 27.84
N SER A 894 34.35 -6.52 28.12
CA SER A 894 33.57 -6.54 29.37
C SER A 894 32.77 -7.84 29.55
N TYR A 895 32.25 -8.39 28.45
CA TYR A 895 31.52 -9.65 28.44
C TYR A 895 32.39 -10.84 28.89
N PHE A 896 33.61 -10.95 28.35
CA PHE A 896 34.58 -11.96 28.75
C PHE A 896 35.08 -11.71 30.18
N GLY A 897 35.40 -10.46 30.54
CA GLY A 897 35.83 -10.08 31.87
C GLY A 897 34.79 -10.41 32.96
N TYR A 898 33.49 -10.31 32.65
CA TYR A 898 32.43 -10.75 33.56
C TYR A 898 32.40 -12.28 33.71
N PHE A 899 32.55 -13.04 32.61
CA PHE A 899 32.58 -14.51 32.65
C PHE A 899 33.78 -15.07 33.45
N MET A 900 34.91 -14.35 33.44
CA MET A 900 36.14 -14.77 34.14
C MET A 900 36.08 -14.56 35.65
N LYS A 901 35.21 -13.68 36.15
CA LYS A 901 34.90 -13.54 37.59
C LYS A 901 34.08 -14.73 38.09
#